data_AF-A0A7Y6EYU5-F1
#
_entry.id   AF-A0A7Y6EYU5-F1
#
_cell.length_a   1.000
_cell.length_b   1.000
_cell.length_c   1.000
_cell.angle_alpha   90.00
_cell.angle_beta   90.00
_cell.angle_gamma   90.00
#
_symmetry.space_group_name_H-M   'P 1'
#
loop_
_entity.id
_entity.type
_entity.pdbx_description
1 polymer ?
#
loop_
_entity_poly.entity_id
_entity_poly.type
_entity_poly.pdbx_seq_one_letter_code
_entity_poly.pdbx_strand_id
1 'polypeptide(L)'
;MELFIAVLVLLVLIGLSNILNRFVPFIPVPLIQIALGVAIALLPAGVHLPLNPELFFVLFIAPLLYNDGKRTPRHELWNLRAPILLLALGLVFVTVVVAGYAIHWLIPTIPLPAAFALAAILSPTDAVAVGAMAGRVHLPKSIHRLLEGEALMNDASGLVAFKFAIAATVTGVFSLAEASFSFLIIAIGGLLVGAVLSFLLIRLGVWIRRLGMEDVTIHMLLQILTPFVIYLVSEEIGVSGILAVVAGGIIHAIERDRTESVQLKMQVVSASTWSVILFILNGLVFVILGVQIPDVLSTIFVNVSFNNLQVLGYVGLISLLLLLLRFVWIYLFWQGNEWFRKKSPIGKPRLQEISIISLSGVRGAVTLAGAFSIPYVLQDGSPFPERDLIIFLAAGVILFTLIAASVFLPVLAKNDEKTTDGSQQTTERKAKDIMLNAAIRAVKSEMTDENKAAALAVVSDLSKYIRQAAGQLTAGKRKDILKQETAINLIGTRAERREIENMLDENVIASEAAFKCNSWLDRKEMMLANRTNTQMMFSISEIGRVLGHLFTNRTEKPDQPFMIENADLFRQVKLRTSEAAIKAIRAHMNDGNRPVALSVIAKYERVIARLRSWNQGKTEDPFNQEKLELQMVAIQEQRNTVQQLYENGEINRDVAAKLRRFINDVEATVLKNS
;
A
#
# COMPACT_ATOMS: atom_id res chain seq x y z
N MET A 1 -8.65 -3.51 38.66
CA MET A 1 -7.32 -4.12 38.48
C MET A 1 -7.36 -5.31 37.54
N GLU A 2 -8.29 -6.26 37.70
CA GLU A 2 -8.41 -7.46 36.85
C GLU A 2 -8.59 -7.14 35.35
N LEU A 3 -9.51 -6.25 34.99
CA LEU A 3 -9.71 -5.85 33.59
C LEU A 3 -8.46 -5.20 32.97
N PHE A 4 -7.68 -4.45 33.75
CA PHE A 4 -6.43 -3.86 33.28
C PHE A 4 -5.35 -4.92 33.01
N ILE A 5 -5.21 -5.89 33.92
CA ILE A 5 -4.30 -7.03 33.75
C ILE A 5 -4.72 -7.86 32.54
N ALA A 6 -6.02 -8.12 32.38
CA ALA A 6 -6.57 -8.83 31.24
C ALA A 6 -6.21 -8.15 29.92
N VAL A 7 -6.43 -6.84 29.79
CA VAL A 7 -6.04 -6.07 28.60
C VAL A 7 -4.54 -6.15 28.34
N LEU A 8 -3.70 -6.04 29.38
CA LEU A 8 -2.24 -6.14 29.22
C LEU A 8 -1.80 -7.53 28.73
N VAL A 9 -2.37 -8.59 29.29
CA VAL A 9 -2.14 -9.97 28.85
C VAL A 9 -2.55 -10.15 27.39
N LEU A 10 -3.72 -9.63 26.99
CA LEU A 10 -4.18 -9.68 25.59
C LEU A 10 -3.20 -8.95 24.65
N LEU A 11 -2.69 -7.78 25.04
CA LEU A 11 -1.69 -7.04 24.25
C LEU A 11 -0.36 -7.80 24.12
N VAL A 12 0.08 -8.46 25.20
CA VAL A 12 1.27 -9.33 25.18
C VAL A 12 1.07 -10.51 24.23
N LEU A 13 -0.11 -11.15 24.25
CA LEU A 13 -0.44 -12.23 23.32
C LEU A 13 -0.41 -11.78 21.86
N ILE A 14 -0.91 -10.58 21.56
CA ILE A 14 -0.85 -10.02 20.20
C ILE A 14 0.60 -9.82 19.77
N GLY A 15 1.45 -9.27 20.64
CA GLY A 15 2.89 -9.15 20.38
C GLY A 15 3.57 -10.51 20.13
N LEU A 16 3.27 -11.49 20.99
CA LEU A 16 3.78 -12.85 20.88
C LEU A 16 3.33 -13.55 19.59
N SER A 17 2.09 -13.30 19.15
CA SER A 17 1.55 -13.88 17.91
C SER A 17 2.40 -13.51 16.69
N ASN A 18 2.94 -12.28 16.64
CA ASN A 18 3.78 -11.82 15.54
C ASN A 18 5.18 -12.46 15.57
N ILE A 19 5.71 -12.69 16.78
CA ILE A 19 6.96 -13.43 16.96
C ILE A 19 6.79 -14.88 16.52
N LEU A 20 5.71 -15.54 16.93
CA LEU A 20 5.39 -16.93 16.55
C LEU A 20 5.15 -17.07 15.04
N ASN A 21 4.50 -16.10 14.41
CA ASN A 21 4.31 -16.07 12.96
C ASN A 21 5.64 -16.13 12.19
N ARG A 22 6.74 -15.60 12.76
CA ARG A 22 8.08 -15.72 12.16
C ARG A 22 8.61 -17.15 12.15
N PHE A 23 8.22 -17.97 13.12
CA PHE A 23 8.60 -19.39 13.22
C PHE A 23 7.65 -20.31 12.46
N VAL A 24 6.37 -19.94 12.35
CA VAL A 24 5.33 -20.74 11.68
C VAL A 24 4.62 -19.92 10.59
N PRO A 25 5.33 -19.47 9.52
CA PRO A 25 4.75 -18.57 8.50
C PRO A 25 3.62 -19.21 7.68
N PHE A 26 3.45 -20.53 7.78
CA PHE A 26 2.36 -21.26 7.13
C PHE A 26 0.99 -21.04 7.82
N ILE A 27 0.95 -20.59 9.08
CA ILE A 27 -0.31 -20.32 9.80
C ILE A 27 -0.55 -18.80 9.82
N PRO A 28 -1.73 -18.31 9.38
CA PRO A 28 -2.02 -16.88 9.41
C PRO A 28 -2.18 -16.36 10.84
N VAL A 29 -1.78 -15.11 11.05
CA VAL A 29 -1.73 -14.46 12.36
C VAL A 29 -3.06 -14.54 13.14
N PRO A 30 -4.26 -14.34 12.53
CA PRO A 30 -5.53 -14.51 13.24
C PRO A 30 -5.70 -15.89 13.88
N LEU A 31 -5.29 -16.97 13.21
CA LEU A 31 -5.40 -18.33 13.78
C LEU A 31 -4.42 -18.52 14.96
N ILE A 32 -3.23 -17.94 14.88
CA ILE A 32 -2.27 -17.94 15.99
C ILE A 32 -2.85 -17.17 17.19
N GLN A 33 -3.48 -16.02 16.95
CA GLN A 33 -4.10 -15.19 17.99
C GLN A 33 -5.25 -15.93 18.69
N ILE A 34 -6.13 -16.59 17.93
CA ILE A 34 -7.21 -17.43 18.49
C ILE A 34 -6.63 -18.57 19.33
N ALA A 35 -5.63 -19.28 18.81
CA ALA A 35 -4.99 -20.39 19.53
C ALA A 35 -4.33 -19.95 20.84
N LEU A 36 -3.68 -18.78 20.85
CA LEU A 36 -3.11 -18.18 22.07
C LEU A 36 -4.19 -17.78 23.07
N GLY A 37 -5.31 -17.24 22.60
CA GLY A 37 -6.47 -16.92 23.44
C GLY A 37 -7.04 -18.17 24.12
N VAL A 38 -7.23 -19.25 23.37
CA VAL A 38 -7.68 -20.55 23.91
C VAL A 38 -6.69 -21.08 24.95
N ALA A 39 -5.39 -21.01 24.67
CA ALA A 39 -4.35 -21.48 25.59
C ALA A 39 -4.37 -20.72 26.93
N ILE A 40 -4.61 -19.40 26.91
CA ILE A 40 -4.74 -18.60 28.14
C ILE A 40 -6.03 -18.91 28.88
N ALA A 41 -7.15 -19.08 28.19
CA ALA A 41 -8.43 -19.40 28.84
C ALA A 41 -8.41 -20.76 29.56
N LEU A 42 -7.60 -21.72 29.08
CA LEU A 42 -7.40 -23.01 29.75
C LEU A 42 -6.49 -22.93 30.98
N LEU A 43 -5.71 -21.86 31.14
CA LEU A 43 -4.95 -21.63 32.36
C LEU A 43 -5.91 -21.13 33.45
N PRO A 44 -5.76 -21.58 34.72
CA PRO A 44 -6.58 -21.14 35.84
C PRO A 44 -6.21 -19.71 36.30
N ALA A 45 -6.13 -18.78 35.35
CA ALA A 45 -5.77 -17.38 35.56
C ALA A 45 -6.99 -16.47 35.78
N GLY A 46 -8.22 -16.99 35.67
CA GLY A 46 -9.45 -16.27 36.00
C GLY A 46 -9.73 -15.04 35.12
N VAL A 47 -9.25 -15.03 33.87
CA VAL A 47 -9.45 -13.89 32.95
C VAL A 47 -10.88 -13.92 32.38
N HIS A 48 -11.84 -13.48 33.18
CA HIS A 48 -13.20 -13.21 32.71
C HIS A 48 -13.26 -11.76 32.22
N LEU A 49 -13.47 -11.56 30.92
CA LEU A 49 -13.79 -10.25 30.35
C LEU A 49 -15.31 -10.15 30.17
N PRO A 50 -16.05 -9.52 31.11
CA PRO A 50 -17.41 -9.10 30.81
C PRO A 50 -17.33 -8.00 29.74
N LEU A 51 -17.60 -8.38 28.48
CA LEU A 51 -17.62 -7.43 27.37
C LEU A 51 -18.97 -6.72 27.36
N ASN A 52 -18.96 -5.42 27.66
CA ASN A 52 -20.12 -4.59 27.38
C ASN A 52 -20.26 -4.44 25.86
N PRO A 53 -21.40 -4.86 25.26
CA PRO A 53 -21.64 -4.75 23.83
C PRO A 53 -21.43 -3.36 23.24
N GLU A 54 -21.90 -2.33 23.92
CA GLU A 54 -21.82 -0.94 23.46
C GLU A 54 -20.37 -0.49 23.43
N LEU A 55 -19.61 -0.83 24.48
CA LEU A 55 -18.18 -0.55 24.54
C LEU A 55 -17.44 -1.27 23.40
N PHE A 56 -17.86 -2.47 23.03
CA PHE A 56 -17.25 -3.22 21.92
C PHE A 56 -17.47 -2.50 20.57
N PHE A 57 -18.69 -2.04 20.29
CA PHE A 57 -18.96 -1.30 19.05
C PHE A 57 -18.19 0.03 18.98
N VAL A 58 -18.17 0.79 20.07
CA VAL A 58 -17.46 2.06 20.14
C VAL A 58 -15.95 1.84 20.00
N LEU A 59 -15.38 0.89 20.75
CA LEU A 59 -13.93 0.71 20.86
C LEU A 59 -13.30 0.05 19.64
N PHE A 60 -13.96 -0.95 19.04
CA PHE A 60 -13.40 -1.73 17.94
C PHE A 60 -14.03 -1.34 16.59
N ILE A 61 -15.36 -1.34 16.50
CA ILE A 61 -16.06 -1.27 15.22
C ILE A 61 -15.99 0.14 14.63
N ALA A 62 -16.22 1.18 15.43
CA ALA A 62 -16.14 2.56 14.95
C ALA A 62 -14.76 2.89 14.32
N PRO A 63 -13.61 2.71 14.99
CA PRO A 63 -12.32 3.03 14.38
C PRO A 63 -11.97 2.14 13.19
N LEU A 64 -12.35 0.86 13.18
CA LEU A 64 -12.15 -0.05 12.03
C LEU A 64 -12.89 0.49 10.80
N LEU A 65 -14.21 0.70 10.91
CA LEU A 65 -15.05 1.15 9.79
C LEU A 65 -14.69 2.56 9.31
N TYR A 66 -14.32 3.46 10.22
CA TYR A 66 -13.85 4.80 9.85
C TYR A 66 -12.60 4.73 9.00
N ASN A 67 -11.62 3.92 9.42
CA ASN A 67 -10.38 3.77 8.68
C ASN A 67 -10.62 3.12 7.31
N ASP A 68 -11.51 2.14 7.24
CA ASP A 68 -11.82 1.47 5.97
C ASP A 68 -12.47 2.44 4.98
N GLY A 69 -13.45 3.23 5.44
CA GLY A 69 -14.03 4.32 4.65
C GLY A 69 -13.02 5.39 4.23
N LYS A 70 -12.00 5.66 5.06
CA LYS A 70 -10.90 6.59 4.75
C LYS A 70 -9.93 6.05 3.69
N ARG A 71 -9.74 4.73 3.62
CA ARG A 71 -8.76 4.10 2.71
C ARG A 71 -9.34 3.77 1.34
N THR A 72 -10.66 3.71 1.18
CA THR A 72 -11.26 3.26 -0.08
C THR A 72 -11.12 4.29 -1.22
N PRO A 73 -10.54 3.94 -2.37
CA PRO A 73 -10.35 4.87 -3.49
C PRO A 73 -11.67 5.16 -4.23
N ARG A 74 -12.11 6.44 -4.23
CA ARG A 74 -13.47 6.82 -4.70
C ARG A 74 -13.75 6.58 -6.18
N HIS A 75 -12.77 6.88 -7.05
CA HIS A 75 -12.93 6.67 -8.49
C HIS A 75 -13.26 5.20 -8.77
N GLU A 76 -12.71 4.31 -7.96
CA GLU A 76 -12.89 2.87 -8.11
C GLU A 76 -14.20 2.39 -7.46
N LEU A 77 -14.56 2.91 -6.28
CA LEU A 77 -15.89 2.74 -5.69
C LEU A 77 -17.01 3.15 -6.66
N TRP A 78 -16.86 4.29 -7.35
CA TRP A 78 -17.85 4.78 -8.29
C TRP A 78 -17.94 3.90 -9.55
N ASN A 79 -16.80 3.41 -10.05
CA ASN A 79 -16.75 2.50 -11.18
C ASN A 79 -17.30 1.10 -10.85
N LEU A 80 -17.19 0.68 -9.58
CA LEU A 80 -17.65 -0.61 -9.07
C LEU A 80 -18.95 -0.51 -8.24
N ARG A 81 -19.65 0.64 -8.28
CA ARG A 81 -20.82 0.90 -7.42
C ARG A 81 -21.93 -0.13 -7.55
N ALA A 82 -22.21 -0.61 -8.77
CA ALA A 82 -23.24 -1.60 -9.01
C ALA A 82 -22.87 -2.98 -8.43
N PRO A 83 -21.67 -3.53 -8.73
CA PRO A 83 -21.18 -4.73 -8.05
C PRO A 83 -21.12 -4.61 -6.52
N ILE A 84 -20.60 -3.49 -6.00
CA ILE A 84 -20.44 -3.28 -4.55
C ILE A 84 -21.80 -3.20 -3.86
N LEU A 85 -22.75 -2.42 -4.36
CA LEU A 85 -24.09 -2.36 -3.75
C LEU A 85 -24.82 -3.70 -3.83
N LEU A 86 -24.64 -4.44 -4.92
CA LEU A 86 -25.29 -5.73 -5.09
C LEU A 86 -24.69 -6.81 -4.17
N LEU A 87 -23.37 -6.76 -3.87
CA LEU A 87 -22.72 -7.65 -2.90
C LEU A 87 -22.89 -7.18 -1.45
N ALA A 88 -22.84 -5.89 -1.19
CA ALA A 88 -22.85 -5.36 0.16
C ALA A 88 -24.25 -5.11 0.73
N LEU A 89 -25.27 -4.99 -0.11
CA LEU A 89 -26.66 -4.82 0.31
C LEU A 89 -27.51 -6.00 -0.20
N GLY A 90 -27.46 -6.28 -1.49
CA GLY A 90 -28.28 -7.34 -2.12
C GLY A 90 -28.01 -8.72 -1.54
N LEU A 91 -26.75 -9.17 -1.57
CA LEU A 91 -26.36 -10.46 -1.00
C LEU A 91 -26.65 -10.52 0.51
N VAL A 92 -26.50 -9.42 1.24
CA VAL A 92 -26.77 -9.37 2.69
C VAL A 92 -28.23 -9.68 2.98
N PHE A 93 -29.16 -8.98 2.34
CA PHE A 93 -30.59 -9.24 2.53
C PHE A 93 -30.96 -10.67 2.15
N VAL A 94 -30.44 -11.17 1.02
CA VAL A 94 -30.70 -12.55 0.61
C VAL A 94 -30.10 -13.55 1.59
N THR A 95 -28.90 -13.28 2.11
CA THR A 95 -28.25 -14.11 3.14
C THR A 95 -29.07 -14.12 4.42
N VAL A 96 -29.52 -12.96 4.90
CA VAL A 96 -30.36 -12.85 6.11
C VAL A 96 -31.64 -13.67 5.94
N VAL A 97 -32.35 -13.49 4.84
CA VAL A 97 -33.62 -14.18 4.59
C VAL A 97 -33.40 -15.69 4.44
N VAL A 98 -32.55 -16.10 3.50
CA VAL A 98 -32.38 -17.53 3.17
C VAL A 98 -31.69 -18.27 4.31
N ALA A 99 -30.59 -17.73 4.86
CA ALA A 99 -29.90 -18.39 5.97
C ALA A 99 -30.72 -18.32 7.25
N GLY A 100 -31.48 -17.26 7.52
CA GLY A 100 -32.35 -17.19 8.69
C GLY A 100 -33.47 -18.24 8.66
N TYR A 101 -34.15 -18.40 7.52
CA TYR A 101 -35.12 -19.50 7.36
C TYR A 101 -34.46 -20.88 7.45
N ALA A 102 -33.28 -21.05 6.84
CA ALA A 102 -32.56 -22.32 6.91
C ALA A 102 -32.09 -22.66 8.33
N ILE A 103 -31.61 -21.67 9.10
CA ILE A 103 -31.20 -21.84 10.50
C ILE A 103 -32.42 -22.20 11.35
N HIS A 104 -33.54 -21.50 11.21
CA HIS A 104 -34.77 -21.82 11.95
C HIS A 104 -35.30 -23.21 11.60
N TRP A 105 -35.24 -23.60 10.33
CA TRP A 105 -35.65 -24.94 9.89
C TRP A 105 -34.73 -26.04 10.43
N LEU A 106 -33.42 -25.78 10.48
CA LEU A 106 -32.41 -26.70 11.00
C LEU A 106 -32.44 -26.80 12.53
N ILE A 107 -32.75 -25.69 13.20
CA ILE A 107 -32.76 -25.54 14.65
C ILE A 107 -34.07 -24.84 15.07
N PRO A 108 -35.19 -25.58 15.15
CA PRO A 108 -36.50 -24.99 15.45
C PRO A 108 -36.60 -24.33 16.83
N THR A 109 -35.66 -24.63 17.74
CA THR A 109 -35.60 -24.00 19.07
C THR A 109 -35.18 -22.53 19.02
N ILE A 110 -34.48 -22.10 17.96
CA ILE A 110 -34.14 -20.70 17.74
C ILE A 110 -35.33 -20.02 17.05
N PRO A 111 -35.99 -19.01 17.66
CA PRO A 111 -37.08 -18.29 17.02
C PRO A 111 -36.66 -17.64 15.71
N LEU A 112 -37.58 -17.53 14.76
CA LEU A 112 -37.28 -16.98 13.43
C LEU A 112 -36.60 -15.58 13.47
N PRO A 113 -37.03 -14.61 14.32
CA PRO A 113 -36.33 -13.33 14.46
C PRO A 113 -34.89 -13.47 14.97
N ALA A 114 -34.63 -14.39 15.90
CA ALA A 114 -33.28 -14.67 16.40
C ALA A 114 -32.41 -15.37 15.34
N ALA A 115 -33.01 -16.22 14.50
CA ALA A 115 -32.33 -16.84 13.37
C ALA A 115 -31.95 -15.81 12.30
N PHE A 116 -32.82 -14.82 12.03
CA PHE A 116 -32.48 -13.67 11.19
C PHE A 116 -31.36 -12.83 11.81
N ALA A 117 -31.34 -12.67 13.14
CA ALA A 117 -30.26 -11.97 13.84
C ALA A 117 -28.92 -12.70 13.66
N LEU A 118 -28.89 -14.02 13.86
CA LEU A 118 -27.69 -14.84 13.62
C LEU A 118 -27.23 -14.75 12.16
N ALA A 119 -28.15 -14.88 11.19
CA ALA A 119 -27.83 -14.74 9.77
C ALA A 119 -27.29 -13.35 9.42
N ALA A 120 -27.82 -12.29 10.03
CA ALA A 120 -27.37 -10.91 9.85
C ALA A 120 -25.96 -10.67 10.39
N ILE A 121 -25.60 -11.29 11.51
CA ILE A 121 -24.25 -11.21 12.09
C ILE A 121 -23.24 -12.03 11.28
N LEU A 122 -23.67 -13.15 10.68
CA LEU A 122 -22.84 -14.04 9.85
C LEU A 122 -22.64 -13.58 8.40
N SER A 123 -23.41 -12.58 7.95
CA SER A 123 -23.36 -12.02 6.61
C SER A 123 -22.14 -11.10 6.36
N PRO A 124 -21.79 -10.17 7.28
CA PRO A 124 -20.56 -9.39 7.22
C PRO A 124 -19.32 -10.24 6.97
N THR A 125 -18.45 -9.76 6.07
CA THR A 125 -17.18 -10.43 5.74
C THR A 125 -16.02 -9.49 5.95
N ASP A 126 -14.97 -10.00 6.59
CA ASP A 126 -13.80 -9.25 7.04
C ASP A 126 -12.68 -9.30 5.99
N ALA A 127 -12.52 -8.21 5.24
CA ALA A 127 -11.44 -8.06 4.27
C ALA A 127 -10.06 -7.98 4.91
N VAL A 128 -9.94 -7.64 6.20
CA VAL A 128 -8.65 -7.55 6.90
C VAL A 128 -8.10 -8.94 7.21
N ALA A 129 -8.98 -9.84 7.67
CA ALA A 129 -8.63 -11.26 7.86
C ALA A 129 -8.12 -11.87 6.55
N VAL A 130 -8.77 -11.54 5.43
CA VAL A 130 -8.37 -11.97 4.09
C VAL A 130 -7.07 -11.32 3.68
N GLY A 131 -6.89 -10.02 3.89
CA GLY A 131 -5.67 -9.28 3.58
C GLY A 131 -4.43 -9.86 4.28
N ALA A 132 -4.58 -10.23 5.55
CA ALA A 132 -3.54 -10.93 6.32
C ALA A 132 -3.18 -12.30 5.72
N MET A 133 -4.10 -12.92 4.99
CA MET A 133 -3.91 -14.20 4.30
C MET A 133 -3.48 -14.03 2.83
N ALA A 134 -3.90 -12.92 2.19
CA ALA A 134 -3.62 -12.53 0.82
C ALA A 134 -2.16 -12.12 0.61
N GLY A 135 -1.44 -11.75 1.67
CA GLY A 135 0.04 -11.66 1.60
C GLY A 135 0.71 -12.95 1.11
N ARG A 136 -0.01 -14.08 1.13
CA ARG A 136 0.45 -15.40 0.64
C ARG A 136 -0.18 -15.81 -0.70
N VAL A 137 -1.12 -15.04 -1.23
CA VAL A 137 -1.88 -15.32 -2.45
C VAL A 137 -1.95 -14.06 -3.31
N HIS A 138 -1.31 -14.06 -4.47
CA HIS A 138 -1.35 -12.94 -5.42
C HIS A 138 -2.76 -12.78 -6.01
N LEU A 139 -3.66 -12.07 -5.32
CA LEU A 139 -4.94 -11.65 -5.88
C LEU A 139 -4.72 -10.44 -6.80
N PRO A 140 -5.36 -10.40 -7.99
CA PRO A 140 -5.42 -9.20 -8.81
C PRO A 140 -5.87 -8.00 -7.98
N LYS A 141 -5.27 -6.84 -8.22
CA LYS A 141 -5.59 -5.61 -7.46
C LYS A 141 -7.08 -5.24 -7.51
N SER A 142 -7.76 -5.58 -8.61
CA SER A 142 -9.20 -5.38 -8.75
C SER A 142 -10.02 -6.22 -7.78
N ILE A 143 -9.63 -7.48 -7.54
CA ILE A 143 -10.31 -8.39 -6.60
C ILE A 143 -10.08 -7.94 -5.16
N HIS A 144 -8.84 -7.58 -4.80
CA HIS A 144 -8.54 -7.07 -3.46
C HIS A 144 -9.40 -5.84 -3.12
N ARG A 145 -9.52 -4.90 -4.06
CA ARG A 145 -10.30 -3.68 -3.88
C ARG A 145 -11.82 -3.91 -3.90
N LEU A 146 -12.28 -4.89 -4.69
CA LEU A 146 -13.67 -5.33 -4.66
C LEU A 146 -14.03 -5.89 -3.28
N LEU A 147 -13.17 -6.75 -2.71
CA LEU A 147 -13.35 -7.33 -1.38
C LEU A 147 -13.29 -6.27 -0.28
N GLU A 148 -12.38 -5.29 -0.37
CA GLU A 148 -12.33 -4.15 0.56
C GLU A 148 -13.62 -3.30 0.51
N GLY A 149 -14.11 -3.00 -0.70
CA GLY A 149 -15.33 -2.22 -0.88
C GLY A 149 -16.60 -2.97 -0.46
N GLU A 150 -16.64 -4.28 -0.68
CA GLU A 150 -17.70 -5.17 -0.18
C GLU A 150 -17.73 -5.19 1.34
N ALA A 151 -16.59 -5.49 1.99
CA ALA A 151 -16.49 -5.61 3.45
C ALA A 151 -16.97 -4.34 4.16
N LEU A 152 -16.50 -3.16 3.70
CA LEU A 152 -16.89 -1.86 4.27
C LEU A 152 -18.41 -1.66 4.33
N MET A 153 -19.11 -2.01 3.25
CA MET A 153 -20.55 -1.74 3.10
C MET A 153 -21.41 -2.89 3.66
N ASN A 154 -20.91 -4.12 3.61
CA ASN A 154 -21.57 -5.32 4.13
C ASN A 154 -21.62 -5.28 5.66
N ASP A 155 -20.53 -4.86 6.32
CA ASP A 155 -20.47 -4.72 7.79
C ASP A 155 -21.58 -3.79 8.31
N ALA A 156 -21.77 -2.64 7.66
CA ALA A 156 -22.83 -1.71 8.02
C ALA A 156 -24.23 -2.28 7.74
N SER A 157 -24.44 -2.91 6.57
CA SER A 157 -25.74 -3.45 6.20
C SER A 157 -26.17 -4.62 7.08
N GLY A 158 -25.25 -5.54 7.38
CA GLY A 158 -25.49 -6.70 8.25
C GLY A 158 -25.76 -6.30 9.69
N LEU A 159 -25.01 -5.34 10.22
CA LEU A 159 -25.19 -4.90 11.60
C LEU A 159 -26.50 -4.11 11.81
N VAL A 160 -26.96 -3.38 10.79
CA VAL A 160 -28.29 -2.76 10.81
C VAL A 160 -29.38 -3.82 10.75
N ALA A 161 -29.29 -4.80 9.83
CA ALA A 161 -30.24 -5.91 9.78
C ALA A 161 -30.31 -6.68 11.12
N PHE A 162 -29.17 -6.86 11.79
CA PHE A 162 -29.08 -7.44 13.11
C PHE A 162 -29.85 -6.64 14.17
N LYS A 163 -29.66 -5.31 14.26
CA LYS A 163 -30.40 -4.45 15.22
C LYS A 163 -31.92 -4.63 15.06
N PHE A 164 -32.42 -4.70 13.82
CA PHE A 164 -33.84 -4.94 13.57
C PHE A 164 -34.31 -6.34 13.96
N ALA A 165 -33.52 -7.37 13.63
CA ALA A 165 -33.85 -8.74 13.98
C ALA A 165 -33.89 -8.95 15.51
N ILE A 166 -32.96 -8.33 16.25
CA ILE A 166 -33.00 -8.32 17.72
C ILE A 166 -34.18 -7.53 18.25
N ALA A 167 -34.46 -6.33 17.72
CA ALA A 167 -35.63 -5.56 18.13
C ALA A 167 -36.92 -6.36 17.92
N ALA A 168 -37.07 -7.06 16.80
CA ALA A 168 -38.21 -7.94 16.52
C ALA A 168 -38.27 -9.15 17.48
N THR A 169 -37.11 -9.72 17.86
CA THR A 169 -37.04 -10.81 18.84
C THR A 169 -37.46 -10.33 20.24
N VAL A 170 -37.02 -9.13 20.63
CA VAL A 170 -37.21 -8.57 21.96
C VAL A 170 -38.62 -8.03 22.17
N THR A 171 -39.20 -7.40 21.14
CA THR A 171 -40.54 -6.81 21.21
C THR A 171 -41.66 -7.78 20.84
N GLY A 172 -41.36 -8.86 20.10
CA GLY A 172 -42.35 -9.81 19.60
C GLY A 172 -43.30 -9.26 18.53
N VAL A 173 -43.25 -7.95 18.23
CA VAL A 173 -44.10 -7.28 17.24
C VAL A 173 -43.23 -6.88 16.05
N PHE A 174 -43.57 -7.38 14.86
CA PHE A 174 -42.87 -7.02 13.63
C PHE A 174 -43.83 -6.42 12.60
N SER A 175 -43.72 -5.10 12.39
CA SER A 175 -44.33 -4.41 11.27
C SER A 175 -43.28 -4.15 10.20
N LEU A 176 -43.35 -4.89 9.08
CA LEU A 176 -42.38 -4.75 7.98
C LEU A 176 -42.36 -3.33 7.42
N ALA A 177 -43.52 -2.67 7.34
CA ALA A 177 -43.64 -1.32 6.80
C ALA A 177 -43.01 -0.27 7.74
N GLU A 178 -43.29 -0.36 9.05
CA GLU A 178 -42.75 0.56 10.05
C GLU A 178 -41.25 0.34 10.25
N ALA A 179 -40.80 -0.92 10.29
CA ALA A 179 -39.38 -1.26 10.35
C ALA A 179 -38.62 -0.75 9.12
N SER A 180 -39.18 -0.88 7.92
CA SER A 180 -38.56 -0.38 6.67
C SER A 180 -38.47 1.14 6.64
N PHE A 181 -39.49 1.85 7.11
CA PHE A 181 -39.49 3.31 7.16
C PHE A 181 -38.54 3.85 8.24
N SER A 182 -38.58 3.26 9.45
CA SER A 182 -37.65 3.58 10.54
C SER A 182 -36.20 3.29 10.14
N PHE A 183 -35.94 2.18 9.44
CA PHE A 183 -34.63 1.88 8.84
C PHE A 183 -34.16 3.02 7.94
N LEU A 184 -35.02 3.50 7.03
CA LEU A 184 -34.64 4.55 6.10
C LEU A 184 -34.24 5.83 6.84
N ILE A 185 -34.99 6.20 7.89
CA ILE A 185 -34.72 7.37 8.72
C ILE A 185 -33.41 7.21 9.49
N ILE A 186 -33.23 6.10 10.21
CA ILE A 186 -32.03 5.83 11.03
C ILE A 186 -30.78 5.74 10.15
N ALA A 187 -30.89 5.14 8.97
CA ALA A 187 -29.80 4.98 8.02
C ALA A 187 -29.41 6.29 7.32
N ILE A 188 -30.38 7.00 6.72
CA ILE A 188 -30.13 8.29 6.08
C ILE A 188 -29.68 9.32 7.12
N GLY A 189 -30.32 9.34 8.29
CA GLY A 189 -29.93 10.18 9.42
C GLY A 189 -28.49 9.93 9.84
N GLY A 190 -28.09 8.66 9.98
CA GLY A 190 -26.71 8.28 10.29
C GLY A 190 -25.73 8.79 9.24
N LEU A 191 -26.00 8.55 7.95
CA LEU A 191 -25.16 9.03 6.85
C LEU A 191 -25.02 10.57 6.84
N LEU A 192 -26.13 11.30 7.03
CA LEU A 192 -26.13 12.76 7.06
C LEU A 192 -25.37 13.32 8.27
N VAL A 193 -25.68 12.83 9.47
CA VAL A 193 -25.01 13.26 10.71
C VAL A 193 -23.51 12.95 10.63
N GLY A 194 -23.14 11.76 10.19
CA GLY A 194 -21.74 11.38 10.00
C GLY A 194 -21.01 12.26 9.00
N ALA A 195 -21.65 12.61 7.89
CA ALA A 195 -21.06 13.50 6.89
C ALA A 195 -20.87 14.93 7.43
N VAL A 196 -21.88 15.46 8.14
CA VAL A 196 -21.83 16.80 8.75
C VAL A 196 -20.77 16.86 9.84
N LEU A 197 -20.76 15.91 10.78
CA LEU A 197 -19.79 15.86 11.87
C LEU A 197 -18.36 15.71 11.34
N SER A 198 -18.14 14.85 10.35
CA SER A 198 -16.83 14.70 9.72
C SER A 198 -16.38 16.00 9.04
N PHE A 199 -17.27 16.67 8.30
CA PHE A 199 -16.98 17.98 7.72
C PHE A 199 -16.60 19.02 8.79
N LEU A 200 -17.34 19.09 9.90
CA LEU A 200 -17.06 20.01 11.00
C LEU A 200 -15.70 19.71 11.66
N LEU A 201 -15.39 18.45 11.93
CA LEU A 201 -14.13 18.02 12.54
C LEU A 201 -12.93 18.28 11.61
N ILE A 202 -13.09 18.06 10.31
CA ILE A 202 -12.10 18.42 9.30
C ILE A 202 -11.87 19.93 9.31
N ARG A 203 -12.94 20.73 9.34
CA ARG A 203 -12.86 22.18 9.34
C ARG A 203 -12.21 22.72 10.61
N LEU A 204 -12.50 22.12 11.75
CA LEU A 204 -11.83 22.37 13.02
C LEU A 204 -10.34 22.09 12.90
N GLY A 205 -9.94 20.95 12.32
CA GLY A 205 -8.54 20.62 12.07
C GLY A 205 -7.84 21.63 11.15
N VAL A 206 -8.51 22.13 10.10
CA VAL A 206 -7.99 23.20 9.24
C VAL A 206 -7.84 24.51 10.01
N TRP A 207 -8.83 24.86 10.84
CA TRP A 207 -8.82 26.08 11.65
C TRP A 207 -7.68 26.07 12.67
N ILE A 208 -7.48 24.97 13.39
CA ILE A 208 -6.36 24.78 14.33
C ILE A 208 -5.00 24.96 13.62
N ARG A 209 -4.84 24.40 12.42
CA ARG A 209 -3.60 24.59 11.63
C ARG A 209 -3.38 26.05 11.26
N ARG A 210 -4.44 26.79 10.90
CA ARG A 210 -4.35 28.23 10.59
C ARG A 210 -3.94 29.08 11.78
N LEU A 211 -4.16 28.61 13.01
CA LEU A 211 -3.69 29.27 14.23
C LEU A 211 -2.18 29.07 14.49
N GLY A 212 -1.45 28.40 13.60
CA GLY A 212 -0.02 28.13 13.75
C GLY A 212 0.31 26.86 14.53
N MET A 213 -0.70 26.07 14.90
CA MET A 213 -0.53 24.79 15.62
C MET A 213 -0.35 23.62 14.62
N GLU A 214 0.70 23.67 13.80
CA GLU A 214 1.07 22.55 12.91
C GLU A 214 1.87 21.47 13.66
N ASP A 215 1.23 20.82 14.63
CA ASP A 215 1.80 19.65 15.31
C ASP A 215 1.18 18.34 14.80
N VAL A 216 2.03 17.37 14.49
CA VAL A 216 1.65 16.00 14.16
C VAL A 216 0.83 15.39 15.30
N THR A 217 1.14 15.71 16.55
CA THR A 217 0.45 15.18 17.73
C THR A 217 -1.03 15.57 17.75
N ILE A 218 -1.34 16.85 17.53
CA ILE A 218 -2.72 17.36 17.50
C ILE A 218 -3.48 16.75 16.32
N HIS A 219 -2.84 16.67 15.14
CA HIS A 219 -3.44 16.03 13.97
C HIS A 219 -3.82 14.58 14.25
N MET A 220 -2.91 13.81 14.86
CA MET A 220 -3.14 12.41 15.20
C MET A 220 -4.21 12.25 16.27
N LEU A 221 -4.22 13.10 17.31
CA LEU A 221 -5.22 13.06 18.37
C LEU A 221 -6.62 13.30 17.81
N LEU A 222 -6.81 14.35 17.00
CA LEU A 222 -8.09 14.62 16.34
C LEU A 222 -8.53 13.45 15.46
N GLN A 223 -7.59 12.87 14.71
CA GLN A 223 -7.89 11.77 13.81
C GLN A 223 -8.30 10.49 14.55
N ILE A 224 -7.65 10.16 15.67
CA ILE A 224 -7.99 9.01 16.51
C ILE A 224 -9.34 9.25 17.21
N LEU A 225 -9.60 10.47 17.67
CA LEU A 225 -10.83 10.82 18.39
C LEU A 225 -12.08 10.86 17.48
N THR A 226 -11.90 11.25 16.21
CA THR A 226 -12.98 11.43 15.22
C THR A 226 -13.98 10.27 15.16
N PRO A 227 -13.58 9.00 14.95
CA PRO A 227 -14.54 7.88 14.90
C PRO A 227 -15.40 7.75 16.15
N PHE A 228 -14.82 7.96 17.34
CA PHE A 228 -15.55 7.85 18.60
C PHE A 228 -16.57 8.97 18.77
N VAL A 229 -16.19 10.21 18.43
CA VAL A 229 -17.11 11.37 18.48
C VAL A 229 -18.27 11.18 17.52
N ILE A 230 -17.99 10.77 16.28
CA ILE A 230 -19.05 10.54 15.28
C ILE A 230 -20.01 9.45 15.75
N TYR A 231 -19.48 8.33 16.27
CA TYR A 231 -20.30 7.22 16.76
C TYR A 231 -21.20 7.65 17.92
N LEU A 232 -20.61 8.22 18.98
CA LEU A 232 -21.31 8.55 20.22
C LEU A 232 -22.40 9.61 19.99
N VAL A 233 -22.09 10.67 19.24
CA VAL A 233 -23.07 11.72 18.94
C VAL A 233 -24.22 11.17 18.10
N SER A 234 -23.93 10.26 17.17
CA SER A 234 -24.96 9.68 16.30
C SER A 234 -25.91 8.76 17.05
N GLU A 235 -25.40 7.88 17.92
CA GLU A 235 -26.25 7.01 18.74
C GLU A 235 -27.08 7.82 19.76
N GLU A 236 -26.54 8.90 20.33
CA GLU A 236 -27.29 9.79 21.24
C GLU A 236 -28.47 10.49 20.54
N ILE A 237 -28.34 10.79 19.25
CA ILE A 237 -29.41 11.37 18.41
C ILE A 237 -30.41 10.28 17.95
N GLY A 238 -30.14 9.01 18.23
CA GLY A 238 -30.98 7.87 17.84
C GLY A 238 -30.83 7.47 16.36
N VAL A 239 -29.76 7.89 15.69
CA VAL A 239 -29.43 7.47 14.32
C VAL A 239 -28.31 6.42 14.33
N SER A 240 -28.06 5.74 13.21
CA SER A 240 -27.04 4.68 13.16
C SER A 240 -25.62 5.25 13.30
N GLY A 241 -24.97 5.02 14.45
CA GLY A 241 -23.58 5.41 14.67
C GLY A 241 -22.61 4.70 13.73
N ILE A 242 -22.91 3.46 13.37
CA ILE A 242 -22.12 2.66 12.43
C ILE A 242 -22.08 3.32 11.04
N LEU A 243 -23.25 3.64 10.48
CA LEU A 243 -23.35 4.31 9.17
C LEU A 243 -22.79 5.73 9.22
N ALA A 244 -22.95 6.43 10.33
CA ALA A 244 -22.36 7.74 10.52
C ALA A 244 -20.83 7.72 10.46
N VAL A 245 -20.20 6.74 11.10
CA VAL A 245 -18.75 6.60 11.09
C VAL A 245 -18.21 6.22 9.71
N VAL A 246 -18.90 5.34 8.98
CA VAL A 246 -18.58 5.00 7.58
C VAL A 246 -18.67 6.24 6.69
N ALA A 247 -19.78 6.99 6.77
CA ALA A 247 -19.94 8.26 6.06
C ALA A 247 -18.83 9.25 6.42
N GLY A 248 -18.49 9.34 7.71
CA GLY A 248 -17.44 10.19 8.21
C GLY A 248 -16.06 9.86 7.62
N GLY A 249 -15.72 8.57 7.54
CA GLY A 249 -14.49 8.08 6.91
C GLY A 249 -14.43 8.42 5.42
N ILE A 250 -15.55 8.23 4.70
CA ILE A 250 -15.67 8.56 3.27
C ILE A 250 -15.52 10.07 3.04
N ILE A 251 -16.17 10.92 3.85
CA ILE A 251 -16.00 12.39 3.78
C ILE A 251 -14.55 12.79 4.06
N HIS A 252 -13.88 12.15 5.02
CA HIS A 252 -12.48 12.42 5.33
C HIS A 252 -11.55 12.08 4.17
N ALA A 253 -11.83 11.01 3.43
CA ALA A 253 -11.13 10.74 2.18
C ALA A 253 -11.34 11.85 1.14
N ILE A 254 -12.44 12.64 1.18
CA ILE A 254 -12.73 13.70 0.19
C ILE A 254 -11.78 14.85 0.36
N GLU A 255 -11.61 15.26 1.61
CA GLU A 255 -10.71 16.37 1.89
C GLU A 255 -9.26 15.99 1.63
N ARG A 256 -8.86 14.74 1.92
CA ARG A 256 -7.48 14.27 1.69
C ARG A 256 -7.06 14.42 0.23
N ASP A 257 -7.92 14.04 -0.71
CA ASP A 257 -7.63 14.11 -2.15
C ASP A 257 -7.60 15.54 -2.69
N ARG A 258 -8.30 16.48 -2.04
CA ARG A 258 -8.34 17.90 -2.43
C ARG A 258 -7.19 18.72 -1.84
N THR A 259 -6.57 18.24 -0.77
CA THR A 259 -5.51 18.98 -0.06
C THR A 259 -4.14 18.49 -0.54
N GLU A 260 -3.69 18.95 -1.71
CA GLU A 260 -2.41 18.55 -2.34
C GLU A 260 -1.16 18.85 -1.48
N SER A 261 -1.29 19.63 -0.39
CA SER A 261 -0.19 20.11 0.44
C SER A 261 -0.18 19.55 1.86
N VAL A 262 -0.76 18.38 2.14
CA VAL A 262 -0.52 17.73 3.44
C VAL A 262 0.93 17.27 3.48
N GLN A 263 1.76 17.91 4.32
CA GLN A 263 3.16 17.59 4.54
C GLN A 263 3.34 16.06 4.55
N LEU A 264 4.11 15.51 3.61
CA LEU A 264 4.34 14.06 3.44
C LEU A 264 4.63 13.34 4.77
N LYS A 265 5.28 14.06 5.70
CA LYS A 265 5.55 13.62 7.08
C LYS A 265 4.28 13.25 7.87
N MET A 266 3.23 14.08 7.84
CA MET A 266 1.97 13.80 8.54
C MET A 266 1.26 12.57 7.97
N GLN A 267 1.29 12.40 6.65
CA GLN A 267 0.65 11.23 6.00
C GLN A 267 1.36 9.92 6.38
N VAL A 268 2.69 9.92 6.40
CA VAL A 268 3.49 8.73 6.77
C VAL A 268 3.23 8.36 8.22
N VAL A 269 3.25 9.34 9.14
CA VAL A 269 2.98 9.08 10.56
C VAL A 269 1.55 8.56 10.74
N SER A 270 0.56 9.22 10.13
CA SER A 270 -0.84 8.79 10.18
C SER A 270 -1.04 7.36 9.68
N ALA A 271 -0.49 7.03 8.50
CA ALA A 271 -0.59 5.69 7.95
C ALA A 271 0.05 4.63 8.87
N SER A 272 1.22 4.94 9.44
CA SER A 272 1.95 4.04 10.36
C SER A 272 1.19 3.83 11.66
N THR A 273 0.71 4.91 12.29
CA THR A 273 -0.06 4.83 13.54
C THR A 273 -1.36 4.06 13.34
N TRP A 274 -2.11 4.32 12.26
CA TRP A 274 -3.30 3.54 11.95
C TRP A 274 -2.99 2.07 11.70
N SER A 275 -1.87 1.75 11.04
CA SER A 275 -1.44 0.35 10.89
C SER A 275 -1.25 -0.35 12.23
N VAL A 276 -0.65 0.32 13.22
CA VAL A 276 -0.46 -0.24 14.58
C VAL A 276 -1.79 -0.36 15.31
N ILE A 277 -2.65 0.66 15.26
CA ILE A 277 -3.98 0.64 15.90
C ILE A 277 -4.82 -0.50 15.33
N LEU A 278 -4.91 -0.62 14.00
CA LEU A 278 -5.69 -1.69 13.36
C LEU A 278 -5.13 -3.06 13.66
N PHE A 279 -3.80 -3.21 13.72
CA PHE A 279 -3.18 -4.48 14.11
C PHE A 279 -3.56 -4.88 15.54
N ILE A 280 -3.54 -3.92 16.47
CA ILE A 280 -3.94 -4.16 17.87
C ILE A 280 -5.43 -4.45 17.96
N LEU A 281 -6.30 -3.65 17.33
CA LEU A 281 -7.75 -3.83 17.39
C LEU A 281 -8.18 -5.18 16.80
N ASN A 282 -7.71 -5.53 15.60
CA ASN A 282 -8.02 -6.83 15.00
C ASN A 282 -7.44 -7.98 15.83
N GLY A 283 -6.21 -7.83 16.33
CA GLY A 283 -5.59 -8.81 17.20
C GLY A 283 -6.36 -9.04 18.49
N LEU A 284 -6.85 -7.96 19.13
CA LEU A 284 -7.67 -8.04 20.33
C LEU A 284 -8.95 -8.83 20.05
N VAL A 285 -9.62 -8.57 18.93
CA VAL A 285 -10.86 -9.28 18.59
C VAL A 285 -10.62 -10.77 18.40
N PHE A 286 -9.54 -11.17 17.72
CA PHE A 286 -9.21 -12.59 17.53
C PHE A 286 -8.75 -13.29 18.82
N VAL A 287 -7.98 -12.60 19.68
CA VAL A 287 -7.59 -13.18 20.97
C VAL A 287 -8.80 -13.29 21.90
N ILE A 288 -9.67 -12.29 21.93
CA ILE A 288 -10.94 -12.32 22.69
C ILE A 288 -11.82 -13.48 22.22
N LEU A 289 -11.94 -13.71 20.90
CA LEU A 289 -12.63 -14.89 20.36
C LEU A 289 -12.03 -16.17 20.96
N GLY A 290 -10.70 -16.30 20.92
CA GLY A 290 -9.98 -17.46 21.44
C GLY A 290 -10.23 -17.70 22.93
N VAL A 291 -10.24 -16.63 23.73
CA VAL A 291 -10.50 -16.72 25.18
C VAL A 291 -11.90 -17.26 25.48
N GLN A 292 -12.88 -16.95 24.64
CA GLN A 292 -14.28 -17.36 24.88
C GLN A 292 -14.62 -18.75 24.37
N ILE A 293 -13.86 -19.31 23.43
CA ILE A 293 -14.13 -20.64 22.86
C ILE A 293 -14.30 -21.72 23.96
N PRO A 294 -13.43 -21.84 24.99
CA PRO A 294 -13.60 -22.85 26.05
C PRO A 294 -14.89 -22.69 26.86
N ASP A 295 -15.29 -21.47 27.22
CA ASP A 295 -16.50 -21.21 27.99
C ASP A 295 -17.76 -21.62 27.21
N VAL A 296 -17.79 -21.26 25.93
CA VAL A 296 -18.91 -21.61 25.04
C VAL A 296 -18.94 -23.13 24.76
N LEU A 297 -17.78 -23.76 24.58
CA LEU A 297 -17.66 -25.22 24.42
C LEU A 297 -18.12 -25.96 25.68
N SER A 298 -17.68 -25.54 26.87
CA SER A 298 -18.06 -26.22 28.11
C SER A 298 -19.57 -26.12 28.38
N THR A 299 -20.19 -24.98 28.08
CA THR A 299 -21.64 -24.79 28.23
C THR A 299 -22.46 -25.73 27.34
N ILE A 300 -21.98 -26.06 26.14
CA ILE A 300 -22.72 -26.91 25.20
C ILE A 300 -22.35 -28.39 25.34
N PHE A 301 -21.07 -28.72 25.50
CA PHE A 301 -20.60 -30.11 25.57
C PHE A 301 -20.92 -30.80 26.92
N VAL A 302 -21.19 -30.02 27.97
CA VAL A 302 -21.62 -30.56 29.29
C VAL A 302 -23.14 -30.74 29.35
N ASN A 303 -23.91 -30.04 28.53
CA ASN A 303 -25.37 -30.17 28.49
C ASN A 303 -25.79 -31.46 27.75
N VAL A 304 -26.30 -32.43 28.52
CA VAL A 304 -26.74 -33.77 28.05
C VAL A 304 -27.87 -33.69 26.99
N SER A 305 -28.52 -32.54 26.84
CA SER A 305 -29.61 -32.30 25.89
C SER A 305 -29.18 -32.15 24.43
N PHE A 306 -27.89 -31.91 24.15
CA PHE A 306 -27.39 -31.69 22.80
C PHE A 306 -26.43 -32.80 22.35
N ASN A 307 -26.65 -33.35 21.14
CA ASN A 307 -25.70 -34.26 20.53
C ASN A 307 -24.53 -33.45 19.93
N ASN A 308 -23.34 -33.58 20.51
CA ASN A 308 -22.14 -32.82 20.10
C ASN A 308 -21.84 -32.92 18.59
N LEU A 309 -22.12 -34.07 17.97
CA LEU A 309 -21.90 -34.27 16.53
C LEU A 309 -22.92 -33.47 15.69
N GLN A 310 -24.14 -33.33 16.19
CA GLN A 310 -25.21 -32.58 15.53
C GLN A 310 -24.92 -31.07 15.53
N VAL A 311 -24.47 -30.51 16.66
CA VAL A 311 -24.15 -29.07 16.76
C VAL A 311 -22.93 -28.73 15.88
N LEU A 312 -21.91 -29.60 15.84
CA LEU A 312 -20.79 -29.43 14.91
C LEU A 312 -21.24 -29.53 13.44
N GLY A 313 -22.19 -30.42 13.16
CA GLY A 313 -22.86 -30.52 11.86
C GLY A 313 -23.57 -29.23 11.45
N TYR A 314 -24.24 -28.55 12.39
CA TYR A 314 -24.88 -27.26 12.14
C TYR A 314 -23.88 -26.18 11.73
N VAL A 315 -22.74 -26.08 12.42
CA VAL A 315 -21.66 -25.15 12.05
C VAL A 315 -21.19 -25.39 10.61
N GLY A 316 -20.93 -26.65 10.26
CA GLY A 316 -20.51 -27.03 8.90
C GLY A 316 -21.58 -26.72 7.85
N LEU A 317 -22.85 -27.05 8.12
CA LEU A 317 -23.94 -26.83 7.18
C LEU A 317 -24.25 -25.35 6.97
N ILE A 318 -24.29 -24.55 8.04
CA ILE A 318 -24.47 -23.09 7.95
C ILE A 318 -23.31 -22.47 7.19
N SER A 319 -22.06 -22.84 7.51
CA SER A 319 -20.89 -22.32 6.80
C SER A 319 -20.91 -22.66 5.32
N LEU A 320 -21.27 -23.89 4.97
CA LEU A 320 -21.40 -24.35 3.58
C LEU A 320 -22.53 -23.61 2.87
N LEU A 321 -23.69 -23.44 3.51
CA LEU A 321 -24.82 -22.69 2.97
C LEU A 321 -24.41 -21.26 2.64
N LEU A 322 -23.73 -20.56 3.56
CA LEU A 322 -23.32 -19.18 3.32
C LEU A 322 -22.26 -19.08 2.21
N LEU A 323 -21.32 -20.03 2.11
CA LEU A 323 -20.34 -20.11 1.03
C LEU A 323 -21.01 -20.39 -0.34
N LEU A 324 -21.96 -21.31 -0.38
CA LEU A 324 -22.74 -21.62 -1.58
C LEU A 324 -23.58 -20.44 -2.02
N LEU A 325 -24.25 -19.77 -1.09
CA LEU A 325 -25.10 -18.62 -1.37
C LEU A 325 -24.28 -17.47 -1.97
N ARG A 326 -23.09 -17.21 -1.40
CA ARG A 326 -22.11 -16.27 -1.97
C ARG A 326 -21.63 -16.70 -3.35
N PHE A 327 -21.29 -17.98 -3.54
CA PHE A 327 -20.84 -18.50 -4.84
C PHE A 327 -21.91 -18.38 -5.93
N VAL A 328 -23.14 -18.81 -5.63
CA VAL A 328 -24.29 -18.74 -6.53
C VAL A 328 -24.61 -17.29 -6.86
N TRP A 329 -24.60 -16.39 -5.88
CA TRP A 329 -24.86 -14.98 -6.10
C TRP A 329 -23.86 -14.33 -7.05
N ILE A 330 -22.56 -14.56 -6.83
CA ILE A 330 -21.50 -14.04 -7.70
C ILE A 330 -21.63 -14.63 -9.11
N TYR A 331 -21.91 -15.94 -9.21
CA TYR A 331 -22.13 -16.62 -10.48
C TYR A 331 -23.32 -16.04 -11.26
N LEU A 332 -24.48 -15.90 -10.62
CA LEU A 332 -25.70 -15.36 -11.22
C LEU A 332 -25.55 -13.89 -11.63
N PHE A 333 -24.94 -13.06 -10.77
CA PHE A 333 -24.67 -11.66 -11.08
C PHE A 333 -23.83 -11.53 -12.35
N TRP A 334 -22.80 -12.38 -12.45
CA TRP A 334 -21.88 -12.32 -13.57
C TRP A 334 -22.51 -12.82 -14.89
N GLN A 335 -23.31 -13.89 -14.84
CA GLN A 335 -24.08 -14.38 -16.00
C GLN A 335 -25.14 -13.36 -16.45
N GLY A 336 -25.82 -12.70 -15.51
CA GLY A 336 -26.81 -11.64 -15.81
C GLY A 336 -26.20 -10.39 -16.43
N ASN A 337 -24.96 -10.05 -16.09
CA ASN A 337 -24.28 -8.89 -16.68
C ASN A 337 -23.88 -9.10 -18.16
N GLU A 338 -23.73 -10.35 -18.62
CA GLU A 338 -23.62 -10.67 -20.05
C GLU A 338 -24.91 -10.37 -20.81
N TRP A 339 -26.07 -10.60 -20.17
CA TRP A 339 -27.38 -10.30 -20.75
C TRP A 339 -27.61 -8.79 -20.91
N PHE A 340 -27.09 -7.98 -19.99
CA PHE A 340 -27.24 -6.52 -20.01
C PHE A 340 -26.18 -5.75 -20.84
N ARG A 341 -25.30 -6.43 -21.61
CA ARG A 341 -24.31 -5.85 -22.56
C ARG A 341 -23.48 -4.66 -22.05
N LYS A 342 -23.32 -4.48 -20.73
CA LYS A 342 -22.35 -3.52 -20.18
C LYS A 342 -21.03 -4.23 -19.99
N LYS A 343 -19.98 -3.78 -20.69
CA LYS A 343 -18.60 -4.22 -20.47
C LYS A 343 -18.25 -4.01 -19.00
N SER A 344 -18.29 -5.07 -18.21
CA SER A 344 -17.77 -5.02 -16.84
C SER A 344 -16.27 -4.76 -16.92
N PRO A 345 -15.72 -3.84 -16.10
CA PRO A 345 -14.28 -3.53 -16.11
C PRO A 345 -13.39 -4.72 -15.70
N ILE A 346 -13.98 -5.83 -15.22
CA ILE A 346 -13.28 -6.99 -14.65
C ILE A 346 -13.07 -8.13 -15.68
N GLY A 347 -13.53 -8.00 -16.93
CA GLY A 347 -13.44 -9.12 -17.89
C GLY A 347 -14.33 -10.31 -17.49
N LYS A 348 -14.13 -11.47 -18.11
CA LYS A 348 -14.88 -12.69 -17.79
C LYS A 348 -14.13 -13.53 -16.73
N PRO A 349 -14.42 -13.43 -15.41
CA PRO A 349 -13.80 -14.26 -14.41
C PRO A 349 -14.03 -15.74 -14.68
N ARG A 350 -12.95 -16.53 -14.58
CA ARG A 350 -13.04 -17.99 -14.61
C ARG A 350 -13.82 -18.49 -13.38
N LEU A 351 -14.40 -19.68 -13.45
CA LEU A 351 -15.03 -20.35 -12.28
C LEU A 351 -14.08 -20.39 -11.07
N GLN A 352 -12.78 -20.50 -11.31
CA GLN A 352 -11.74 -20.44 -10.28
C GLN A 352 -11.70 -19.08 -9.57
N GLU A 353 -11.80 -17.95 -10.29
CA GLU A 353 -11.84 -16.61 -9.71
C GLU A 353 -13.10 -16.41 -8.85
N ILE A 354 -14.24 -16.93 -9.30
CA ILE A 354 -15.50 -16.91 -8.53
C ILE A 354 -15.35 -17.71 -7.23
N SER A 355 -14.73 -18.89 -7.29
CA SER A 355 -14.43 -19.69 -6.10
C SER A 355 -13.47 -18.97 -5.14
N ILE A 356 -12.44 -18.29 -5.66
CA ILE A 356 -11.50 -17.51 -4.84
C ILE A 356 -12.22 -16.35 -4.14
N ILE A 357 -13.07 -15.60 -4.85
CA ILE A 357 -13.83 -14.47 -4.28
C ILE A 357 -14.86 -14.96 -3.24
N SER A 358 -15.50 -16.11 -3.49
CA SER A 358 -16.44 -16.70 -2.53
C SER A 358 -15.73 -17.18 -1.26
N LEU A 359 -14.61 -17.89 -1.42
CA LEU A 359 -13.82 -18.43 -0.31
C LEU A 359 -13.07 -17.35 0.49
N SER A 360 -12.81 -16.21 -0.14
CA SER A 360 -12.26 -15.01 0.50
C SER A 360 -13.29 -14.26 1.34
N GLY A 361 -14.55 -14.72 1.46
CA GLY A 361 -15.52 -14.15 2.39
C GLY A 361 -15.32 -14.63 3.84
N VAL A 362 -14.16 -14.35 4.45
CA VAL A 362 -13.87 -14.76 5.83
C VAL A 362 -14.72 -13.93 6.81
N ARG A 363 -15.23 -14.54 7.89
CA ARG A 363 -15.98 -13.81 8.95
C ARG A 363 -15.01 -13.40 10.03
N GLY A 364 -15.25 -12.24 10.65
CA GLY A 364 -14.27 -11.64 11.54
C GLY A 364 -14.89 -10.83 12.67
N ALA A 365 -14.29 -9.68 12.94
CA ALA A 365 -14.53 -8.94 14.17
C ALA A 365 -15.98 -8.48 14.39
N VAL A 366 -16.64 -8.05 13.31
CA VAL A 366 -18.03 -7.56 13.34
C VAL A 366 -19.01 -8.67 13.72
N THR A 367 -18.79 -9.88 13.20
CA THR A 367 -19.60 -11.07 13.53
C THR A 367 -19.52 -11.38 15.03
N LEU A 368 -18.33 -11.27 15.60
CA LEU A 368 -18.17 -11.50 17.04
C LEU A 368 -18.85 -10.42 17.88
N ALA A 369 -18.70 -9.15 17.49
CA ALA A 369 -19.34 -8.01 18.15
C ALA A 369 -20.85 -8.20 18.22
N GLY A 370 -21.46 -8.55 17.09
CA GLY A 370 -22.89 -8.79 16.97
C GLY A 370 -23.35 -9.90 17.89
N ALA A 371 -22.66 -11.05 17.88
CA ALA A 371 -23.03 -12.20 18.70
C ALA A 371 -23.02 -11.88 20.21
N PHE A 372 -22.03 -11.12 20.69
CA PHE A 372 -21.98 -10.72 22.11
C PHE A 372 -22.96 -9.61 22.47
N SER A 373 -23.40 -8.83 21.50
CA SER A 373 -24.41 -7.79 21.71
C SER A 373 -25.84 -8.29 21.87
N ILE A 374 -26.06 -9.58 21.72
CA ILE A 374 -27.36 -10.20 21.99
C ILE A 374 -27.69 -10.02 23.48
N PRO A 375 -28.82 -9.35 23.81
CA PRO A 375 -29.23 -9.12 25.19
C PRO A 375 -29.36 -10.42 25.98
N TYR A 376 -29.16 -10.35 27.29
CA TYR A 376 -29.36 -11.49 28.19
C TYR A 376 -30.85 -11.78 28.44
N VAL A 377 -31.69 -10.74 28.37
CA VAL A 377 -33.13 -10.82 28.69
C VAL A 377 -33.97 -10.13 27.61
N LEU A 378 -35.18 -10.66 27.41
CA LEU A 378 -36.25 -10.06 26.61
C LEU A 378 -36.92 -8.91 27.40
N GLN A 379 -37.79 -8.12 26.74
CA GLN A 379 -38.55 -7.05 27.42
C GLN A 379 -39.43 -7.58 28.56
N ASP A 380 -39.86 -8.83 28.46
CA ASP A 380 -40.71 -9.50 29.43
C ASP A 380 -39.93 -10.07 30.63
N GLY A 381 -38.60 -9.87 30.67
CA GLY A 381 -37.71 -10.36 31.72
C GLY A 381 -37.28 -11.83 31.58
N SER A 382 -37.80 -12.55 30.58
CA SER A 382 -37.39 -13.92 30.25
C SER A 382 -35.99 -13.96 29.60
N PRO A 383 -35.22 -15.05 29.77
CA PRO A 383 -33.89 -15.17 29.17
C PRO A 383 -33.98 -15.21 27.63
N PHE A 384 -32.99 -14.62 26.97
CA PHE A 384 -32.95 -14.62 25.50
C PHE A 384 -32.87 -16.07 24.95
N PRO A 385 -33.73 -16.45 23.99
CA PRO A 385 -33.80 -17.84 23.50
C PRO A 385 -32.48 -18.29 22.87
N GLU A 386 -31.94 -19.41 23.36
CA GLU A 386 -30.78 -20.10 22.76
C GLU A 386 -29.56 -19.20 22.51
N ARG A 387 -29.35 -18.17 23.35
CA ARG A 387 -28.26 -17.19 23.18
C ARG A 387 -26.88 -17.84 23.08
N ASP A 388 -26.59 -18.79 23.96
CA ASP A 388 -25.27 -19.43 24.01
C ASP A 388 -25.03 -20.31 22.79
N LEU A 389 -26.09 -20.94 22.26
CA LEU A 389 -26.05 -21.68 21.00
C LEU A 389 -25.79 -20.74 19.81
N ILE A 390 -26.42 -19.55 19.78
CA ILE A 390 -26.17 -18.55 18.73
C ILE A 390 -24.71 -18.08 18.76
N ILE A 391 -24.16 -17.80 19.94
CA ILE A 391 -22.76 -17.42 20.11
C ILE A 391 -21.82 -18.55 19.66
N PHE A 392 -22.12 -19.80 20.00
CA PHE A 392 -21.36 -20.96 19.54
C PHE A 392 -21.37 -21.11 18.03
N LEU A 393 -22.54 -21.01 17.40
CA LEU A 393 -22.66 -21.09 15.95
C LEU A 393 -21.88 -19.96 15.28
N ALA A 394 -21.95 -18.73 15.81
CA ALA A 394 -21.18 -17.60 15.31
C ALA A 394 -19.67 -17.85 15.41
N ALA A 395 -19.16 -18.25 16.57
CA ALA A 395 -17.75 -18.56 16.78
C ALA A 395 -17.27 -19.74 15.92
N GLY A 396 -18.09 -20.78 15.81
CA GLY A 396 -17.82 -21.96 14.99
C GLY A 396 -17.74 -21.62 13.49
N VAL A 397 -18.66 -20.79 12.98
CA VAL A 397 -18.64 -20.36 11.58
C VAL A 397 -17.43 -19.46 11.30
N ILE A 398 -17.05 -18.56 12.21
CA ILE A 398 -15.81 -17.77 12.11
C ILE A 398 -14.60 -18.70 11.97
N LEU A 399 -14.46 -19.66 12.90
CA LEU A 399 -13.34 -20.59 12.90
C LEU A 399 -13.31 -21.47 11.64
N PHE A 400 -14.47 -22.03 11.26
CA PHE A 400 -14.59 -22.85 10.05
C PHE A 400 -14.17 -22.08 8.80
N THR A 401 -14.66 -20.85 8.65
CA THR A 401 -14.40 -20.03 7.46
C THR A 401 -12.97 -19.54 7.40
N LEU A 402 -12.35 -19.21 8.54
CA LEU A 402 -10.92 -18.90 8.65
C LEU A 402 -10.03 -20.10 8.27
N ILE A 403 -10.32 -21.28 8.82
CA ILE A 403 -9.56 -22.50 8.52
C ILE A 403 -9.74 -22.88 7.05
N ALA A 404 -10.97 -22.88 6.54
CA ALA A 404 -11.26 -23.17 5.14
C ALA A 404 -10.51 -22.20 4.21
N ALA A 405 -10.56 -20.90 4.47
CA ALA A 405 -9.80 -19.91 3.71
C ALA A 405 -8.29 -20.18 3.79
N SER A 406 -7.76 -20.56 4.96
CA SER A 406 -6.31 -20.80 5.14
C SER A 406 -5.79 -21.99 4.37
N VAL A 407 -6.62 -23.02 4.22
CA VAL A 407 -6.23 -24.26 3.53
C VAL A 407 -6.50 -24.14 2.03
N PHE A 408 -7.68 -23.68 1.65
CA PHE A 408 -8.14 -23.76 0.26
C PHE A 408 -7.69 -22.58 -0.62
N LEU A 409 -7.51 -21.36 -0.08
CA LEU A 409 -7.08 -20.20 -0.89
C LEU A 409 -5.69 -20.38 -1.51
N PRO A 410 -4.65 -20.82 -0.76
CA PRO A 410 -3.32 -21.04 -1.35
C PRO A 410 -3.32 -22.12 -2.44
N VAL A 411 -4.15 -23.16 -2.28
CA VAL A 411 -4.28 -24.27 -3.24
C VAL A 411 -4.92 -23.80 -4.53
N LEU A 412 -6.01 -23.02 -4.46
CA LEU A 412 -6.69 -22.47 -5.64
C LEU A 412 -5.83 -21.45 -6.38
N ALA A 413 -5.10 -20.60 -5.64
CA ALA A 413 -4.32 -19.52 -6.24
C ALA A 413 -3.04 -19.98 -6.96
N LYS A 414 -2.47 -21.13 -6.57
CA LYS A 414 -1.23 -21.66 -7.15
C LYS A 414 -1.34 -21.97 -8.66
N ASN A 415 -2.56 -22.12 -9.18
CA ASN A 415 -2.80 -22.42 -10.60
C ASN A 415 -2.85 -21.18 -11.51
N ASP A 416 -2.91 -19.97 -10.97
CA ASP A 416 -3.19 -18.74 -11.73
C ASP A 416 -2.00 -17.78 -11.94
N GLU A 417 -0.81 -18.12 -11.43
CA GLU A 417 0.43 -17.36 -11.68
C GLU A 417 0.77 -17.20 -13.19
N LYS A 418 0.09 -17.93 -14.07
CA LYS A 418 0.42 -18.00 -15.50
C LYS A 418 -0.49 -17.24 -16.47
N THR A 419 -1.71 -16.79 -16.12
CA THR A 419 -2.68 -16.52 -17.21
C THR A 419 -3.33 -15.14 -17.39
N THR A 420 -3.38 -14.21 -16.42
CA THR A 420 -4.20 -12.99 -16.65
C THR A 420 -3.48 -11.66 -16.37
N ASP A 421 -2.86 -11.47 -15.20
CA ASP A 421 -2.15 -10.22 -14.87
C ASP A 421 -0.79 -10.09 -15.58
N GLY A 422 -0.19 -11.24 -15.96
CA GLY A 422 1.05 -11.30 -16.72
C GLY A 422 0.91 -10.68 -18.13
N SER A 423 -0.25 -10.79 -18.79
CA SER A 423 -0.36 -10.31 -20.18
C SER A 423 -0.36 -8.79 -20.27
N GLN A 424 -1.11 -8.10 -19.40
CA GLN A 424 -1.28 -6.65 -19.45
C GLN A 424 -0.07 -5.90 -18.90
N GLN A 425 0.57 -6.44 -17.86
CA GLN A 425 1.83 -5.91 -17.32
C GLN A 425 3.00 -6.18 -18.27
N THR A 426 2.97 -7.29 -19.02
CA THR A 426 3.94 -7.56 -20.09
C THR A 426 3.73 -6.65 -21.29
N THR A 427 2.48 -6.38 -21.69
CA THR A 427 2.17 -5.44 -22.78
C THR A 427 2.56 -4.01 -22.42
N GLU A 428 2.26 -3.55 -21.19
CA GLU A 428 2.70 -2.24 -20.70
C GLU A 428 4.23 -2.11 -20.72
N ARG A 429 4.93 -3.14 -20.24
CA ARG A 429 6.40 -3.16 -20.23
C ARG A 429 7.00 -3.17 -21.63
N LYS A 430 6.48 -3.99 -22.54
CA LYS A 430 6.90 -4.04 -23.95
C LYS A 430 6.66 -2.69 -24.63
N ALA A 431 5.48 -2.09 -24.44
CA ALA A 431 5.16 -0.77 -25.00
C ALA A 431 6.10 0.32 -24.46
N LYS A 432 6.42 0.28 -23.16
CA LYS A 432 7.38 1.21 -22.54
C LYS A 432 8.80 1.04 -23.10
N ASP A 433 9.23 -0.20 -23.35
CA ASP A 433 10.53 -0.48 -23.97
C ASP A 433 10.58 0.01 -25.43
N ILE A 434 9.52 -0.19 -26.21
CA ILE A 434 9.42 0.32 -27.59
C ILE A 434 9.49 1.85 -27.60
N MET A 435 8.70 2.49 -26.74
CA MET A 435 8.64 3.96 -26.58
C MET A 435 10.00 4.55 -26.20
N LEU A 436 10.68 4.01 -25.19
CA LEU A 436 11.99 4.53 -24.75
C LEU A 436 13.09 4.28 -25.80
N ASN A 437 13.05 3.15 -26.52
CA ASN A 437 14.00 2.88 -27.60
C ASN A 437 13.77 3.77 -28.82
N ALA A 438 12.51 4.11 -29.14
CA ALA A 438 12.20 5.10 -30.18
C ALA A 438 12.77 6.47 -29.82
N ALA A 439 12.58 6.92 -28.58
CA ALA A 439 13.16 8.16 -28.08
C ALA A 439 14.70 8.18 -28.16
N ILE A 440 15.37 7.07 -27.81
CA ILE A 440 16.84 6.95 -27.95
C ILE A 440 17.27 7.06 -29.42
N ARG A 441 16.51 6.51 -30.36
CA ARG A 441 16.83 6.61 -31.80
C ARG A 441 16.67 8.04 -32.30
N ALA A 442 15.59 8.73 -31.92
CA ALA A 442 15.38 10.13 -32.29
C ALA A 442 16.49 11.05 -31.75
N VAL A 443 16.88 10.87 -30.48
CA VAL A 443 18.00 11.66 -29.91
C VAL A 443 19.32 11.37 -30.61
N LYS A 444 19.54 10.14 -31.11
CA LYS A 444 20.74 9.78 -31.86
C LYS A 444 20.75 10.33 -33.28
N SER A 445 19.60 10.50 -33.94
CA SER A 445 19.52 11.08 -35.28
C SER A 445 19.77 12.59 -35.27
N GLU A 446 19.38 13.27 -34.19
CA GLU A 446 19.64 14.71 -33.99
C GLU A 446 21.04 15.00 -33.42
N MET A 447 21.90 13.97 -33.29
CA MET A 447 23.23 14.13 -32.70
C MET A 447 24.21 14.77 -33.69
N THR A 448 24.66 15.98 -33.38
CA THR A 448 25.71 16.72 -34.07
C THR A 448 27.00 16.69 -33.25
N ASP A 449 28.13 17.14 -33.83
CA ASP A 449 29.39 17.22 -33.07
C ASP A 449 29.37 18.31 -31.99
N GLU A 450 28.50 19.30 -32.10
CA GLU A 450 28.29 20.34 -31.08
C GLU A 450 27.46 19.81 -29.90
N ASN A 451 26.32 19.15 -30.17
CA ASN A 451 25.40 18.68 -29.12
C ASN A 451 25.70 17.27 -28.57
N LYS A 452 26.80 16.66 -29.02
CA LYS A 452 27.17 15.27 -28.73
C LYS A 452 27.17 14.94 -27.23
N ALA A 453 27.68 15.85 -26.40
CA ALA A 453 27.73 15.68 -24.96
C ALA A 453 26.32 15.62 -24.35
N ALA A 454 25.44 16.52 -24.80
CA ALA A 454 24.05 16.60 -24.38
C ALA A 454 23.26 15.36 -24.83
N ALA A 455 23.39 14.96 -26.11
CA ALA A 455 22.76 13.78 -26.68
C ALA A 455 23.13 12.50 -25.91
N LEU A 456 24.41 12.28 -25.62
CA LEU A 456 24.87 11.12 -24.85
C LEU A 456 24.34 11.11 -23.42
N ALA A 457 24.19 12.28 -22.79
CA ALA A 457 23.59 12.40 -21.46
C ALA A 457 22.11 11.99 -21.47
N VAL A 458 21.32 12.49 -22.43
CA VAL A 458 19.90 12.15 -22.58
C VAL A 458 19.73 10.65 -22.88
N VAL A 459 20.53 10.09 -23.80
CA VAL A 459 20.51 8.65 -24.11
C VAL A 459 20.84 7.81 -22.87
N SER A 460 21.80 8.25 -22.04
CA SER A 460 22.13 7.56 -20.79
C SER A 460 20.96 7.55 -19.80
N ASP A 461 20.27 8.68 -19.65
CA ASP A 461 19.13 8.81 -18.74
C ASP A 461 17.93 7.96 -19.21
N LEU A 462 17.61 7.98 -20.52
CA LEU A 462 16.61 7.09 -21.12
C LEU A 462 16.97 5.61 -20.93
N SER A 463 18.24 5.25 -21.12
CA SER A 463 18.72 3.88 -20.92
C SER A 463 18.62 3.43 -19.46
N LYS A 464 18.72 4.34 -18.48
CA LYS A 464 18.49 4.02 -17.06
C LYS A 464 17.02 3.68 -16.81
N TYR A 465 16.08 4.41 -17.43
CA TYR A 465 14.65 4.12 -17.30
C TYR A 465 14.28 2.75 -17.85
N ILE A 466 14.86 2.33 -19.00
CA ILE A 466 14.67 0.98 -19.56
C ILE A 466 15.13 -0.09 -18.55
N ARG A 467 16.32 0.08 -17.96
CA ARG A 467 16.85 -0.88 -16.97
C ARG A 467 16.03 -0.94 -15.67
N GLN A 468 15.48 0.18 -15.22
CA GLN A 468 14.57 0.22 -14.08
C GLN A 468 13.25 -0.47 -14.38
N ALA A 469 12.67 -0.22 -15.55
CA ALA A 469 11.44 -0.85 -16.00
C ALA A 469 11.59 -2.37 -16.21
N ALA A 470 12.79 -2.83 -16.57
CA ALA A 470 13.08 -4.24 -16.77
C ALA A 470 13.07 -5.11 -15.49
N GLY A 471 12.78 -4.55 -14.31
CA GLY A 471 12.75 -5.30 -13.05
C GLY A 471 14.12 -5.89 -12.66
N GLN A 472 15.20 -5.46 -13.32
CA GLN A 472 16.54 -6.01 -13.13
C GLN A 472 17.31 -5.35 -11.97
N LEU A 473 16.68 -4.53 -11.13
CA LEU A 473 17.35 -3.88 -10.00
C LEU A 473 16.91 -4.51 -8.66
N THR A 474 17.25 -5.78 -8.46
CA THR A 474 17.48 -6.27 -7.09
C THR A 474 18.64 -5.49 -6.47
N ALA A 475 18.64 -5.33 -5.14
CA ALA A 475 19.68 -4.60 -4.42
C ALA A 475 21.12 -5.05 -4.79
N GLY A 476 21.29 -6.34 -5.14
CA GLY A 476 22.55 -6.91 -5.67
C GLY A 476 22.99 -6.31 -7.01
N LYS A 477 22.11 -6.24 -8.03
CA LYS A 477 22.46 -5.70 -9.35
C LYS A 477 22.78 -4.20 -9.33
N ARG A 478 22.20 -3.44 -8.39
CA ARG A 478 22.57 -2.03 -8.18
C ARG A 478 24.03 -1.89 -7.73
N LYS A 479 24.51 -2.80 -6.88
CA LYS A 479 25.92 -2.86 -6.44
C LYS A 479 26.86 -3.21 -7.60
N ASP A 480 26.43 -4.10 -8.50
CA ASP A 480 27.24 -4.48 -9.67
C ASP A 480 27.36 -3.37 -10.70
N ILE A 481 26.29 -2.61 -10.95
CA ILE A 481 26.34 -1.41 -11.83
C ILE A 481 27.28 -0.36 -11.24
N LEU A 482 27.23 -0.14 -9.92
CA LEU A 482 28.15 0.79 -9.25
C LEU A 482 29.60 0.34 -9.36
N LYS A 483 29.88 -0.97 -9.23
CA LYS A 483 31.22 -1.52 -9.47
C LYS A 483 31.68 -1.31 -10.92
N GLN A 484 30.80 -1.51 -11.89
CA GLN A 484 31.09 -1.25 -13.31
C GLN A 484 31.36 0.24 -13.56
N GLU A 485 30.60 1.14 -12.94
CA GLU A 485 30.83 2.59 -13.04
C GLU A 485 32.18 2.96 -12.44
N THR A 486 32.54 2.45 -11.26
CA THR A 486 33.85 2.66 -10.65
C THR A 486 34.98 2.13 -11.54
N ALA A 487 34.82 0.92 -12.11
CA ALA A 487 35.82 0.32 -12.99
C ALA A 487 36.07 1.18 -14.24
N ILE A 488 35.00 1.67 -14.90
CA ILE A 488 35.13 2.54 -16.07
C ILE A 488 35.76 3.90 -15.71
N ASN A 489 35.36 4.51 -14.58
CA ASN A 489 35.98 5.75 -14.14
C ASN A 489 37.48 5.58 -13.84
N LEU A 490 37.89 4.42 -13.32
CA LEU A 490 39.29 4.11 -13.07
C LEU A 490 40.08 3.97 -14.38
N ILE A 491 39.50 3.36 -15.41
CA ILE A 491 40.10 3.30 -16.77
C ILE A 491 40.34 4.71 -17.30
N GLY A 492 39.33 5.59 -17.20
CA GLY A 492 39.45 7.00 -17.61
C GLY A 492 40.55 7.73 -16.82
N THR A 493 40.59 7.55 -15.50
CA THR A 493 41.56 8.21 -14.61
C THR A 493 43.00 7.74 -14.86
N ARG A 494 43.20 6.45 -15.13
CA ARG A 494 44.52 5.90 -15.53
C ARG A 494 44.98 6.45 -16.89
N ALA A 495 44.05 6.65 -17.81
CA ALA A 495 44.37 7.26 -19.11
C ALA A 495 44.72 8.76 -18.96
N GLU A 496 44.04 9.50 -18.08
CA GLU A 496 44.43 10.87 -17.72
C GLU A 496 45.87 10.89 -17.16
N ARG A 497 46.22 9.95 -16.27
CA ARG A 497 47.56 9.86 -15.66
C ARG A 497 48.65 9.58 -16.71
N ARG A 498 48.45 8.60 -17.58
CA ARG A 498 49.40 8.30 -18.68
C ARG A 498 49.61 9.49 -19.60
N GLU A 499 48.55 10.25 -19.87
CA GLU A 499 48.67 11.41 -20.75
C GLU A 499 49.40 12.58 -20.06
N ILE A 500 49.30 12.72 -18.74
CA ILE A 500 50.13 13.67 -17.97
C ILE A 500 51.60 13.24 -18.01
N GLU A 501 51.89 11.95 -17.86
CA GLU A 501 53.25 11.40 -17.97
C GLU A 501 53.83 11.65 -19.38
N ASN A 502 53.07 11.38 -20.44
CA ASN A 502 53.47 11.68 -21.82
C ASN A 502 53.77 13.17 -22.02
N MET A 503 52.94 14.06 -21.48
CA MET A 503 53.16 15.51 -21.57
C MET A 503 54.40 15.98 -20.78
N LEU A 504 54.76 15.26 -19.71
CA LEU A 504 55.99 15.52 -18.96
C LEU A 504 57.22 15.09 -19.78
N ASP A 505 57.16 13.90 -20.40
CA ASP A 505 58.23 13.38 -21.26
C ASP A 505 58.43 14.22 -22.54
N GLU A 506 57.35 14.78 -23.09
CA GLU A 506 57.38 15.72 -24.22
C GLU A 506 57.84 17.15 -23.83
N ASN A 507 58.16 17.40 -22.55
CA ASN A 507 58.46 18.73 -21.98
C ASN A 507 57.36 19.79 -22.18
N VAL A 508 56.10 19.37 -22.35
CA VAL A 508 54.93 20.26 -22.51
C VAL A 508 54.49 20.85 -21.17
N ILE A 509 54.72 20.13 -20.06
CA ILE A 509 54.41 20.57 -18.70
C ILE A 509 55.64 20.48 -17.79
N ALA A 510 55.79 21.45 -16.88
CA ALA A 510 56.83 21.41 -15.86
C ALA A 510 56.57 20.27 -14.83
N SER A 511 57.65 19.73 -14.26
CA SER A 511 57.57 18.67 -13.23
C SER A 511 56.64 19.04 -12.05
N GLU A 512 56.64 20.31 -11.64
CA GLU A 512 55.74 20.80 -10.58
C GLU A 512 54.25 20.77 -10.99
N ALA A 513 53.95 21.10 -12.25
CA ALA A 513 52.58 21.07 -12.79
C ALA A 513 52.06 19.63 -12.91
N ALA A 514 52.92 18.71 -13.37
CA ALA A 514 52.63 17.29 -13.45
C ALA A 514 52.33 16.69 -12.07
N PHE A 515 53.15 17.02 -11.06
CA PHE A 515 52.95 16.60 -9.67
C PHE A 515 51.60 17.06 -9.12
N LYS A 516 51.23 18.33 -9.33
CA LYS A 516 49.94 18.89 -8.91
C LYS A 516 48.76 18.20 -9.60
N CYS A 517 48.85 17.95 -10.92
CA CYS A 517 47.80 17.24 -11.66
C CYS A 517 47.64 15.79 -11.19
N ASN A 518 48.75 15.08 -10.93
CA ASN A 518 48.72 13.72 -10.38
C ASN A 518 48.10 13.67 -8.98
N SER A 519 48.40 14.62 -8.11
CA SER A 519 47.80 14.69 -6.77
C SER A 519 46.26 14.86 -6.80
N TRP A 520 45.73 15.53 -7.84
CA TRP A 520 44.29 15.64 -8.05
C TRP A 520 43.68 14.32 -8.52
N LEU A 521 44.37 13.58 -9.40
CA LEU A 521 43.96 12.25 -9.82
C LEU A 521 43.99 11.26 -8.65
N ASP A 522 44.97 11.35 -7.75
CA ASP A 522 45.04 10.50 -6.55
C ASP A 522 43.82 10.69 -5.64
N ARG A 523 43.41 11.95 -5.41
CA ARG A 523 42.17 12.26 -4.66
C ARG A 523 40.94 11.71 -5.36
N LYS A 524 40.89 11.79 -6.69
CA LYS A 524 39.79 11.24 -7.51
C LYS A 524 39.74 9.71 -7.43
N GLU A 525 40.88 9.01 -7.51
CA GLU A 525 40.96 7.56 -7.35
C GLU A 525 40.54 7.12 -5.95
N MET A 526 40.99 7.85 -4.91
CA MET A 526 40.59 7.58 -3.52
C MET A 526 39.08 7.73 -3.30
N MET A 527 38.45 8.76 -3.90
CA MET A 527 36.99 8.93 -3.86
C MET A 527 36.22 7.82 -4.60
N LEU A 528 36.78 7.31 -5.70
CA LEU A 528 36.19 6.22 -6.46
C LEU A 528 36.32 4.87 -5.74
N ALA A 529 37.39 4.67 -4.97
CA ALA A 529 37.63 3.46 -4.18
C ALA A 529 36.74 3.35 -2.93
N ASN A 530 36.39 4.48 -2.29
CA ASN A 530 35.80 4.50 -0.95
C ASN A 530 34.42 5.21 -0.85
N ARG A 531 33.56 5.00 -1.85
CA ARG A 531 32.31 5.77 -2.04
C ARG A 531 31.19 5.47 -1.03
N THR A 532 31.31 4.41 -0.21
CA THR A 532 30.33 4.10 0.85
C THR A 532 30.58 4.89 2.14
N ASN A 533 31.73 5.57 2.28
CA ASN A 533 32.14 6.25 3.51
C ASN A 533 32.41 7.75 3.34
N THR A 534 32.00 8.34 2.22
CA THR A 534 32.35 9.73 1.84
C THR A 534 31.71 10.78 2.77
N GLN A 535 30.52 10.51 3.33
CA GLN A 535 29.91 11.38 4.36
C GLN A 535 30.70 11.40 5.69
N MET A 536 31.36 10.30 6.04
CA MET A 536 32.14 10.19 7.29
C MET A 536 33.48 10.94 7.18
N MET A 537 34.10 10.97 6.00
CA MET A 537 35.39 11.67 5.77
C MET A 537 35.27 13.20 5.72
N PHE A 538 34.16 13.77 5.21
CA PHE A 538 33.93 15.21 5.32
C PHE A 538 33.90 15.67 6.79
N SER A 539 33.29 14.87 7.66
CA SER A 539 33.22 15.12 9.10
C SER A 539 34.59 14.99 9.79
N ILE A 540 35.43 14.02 9.39
CA ILE A 540 36.78 13.83 9.96
C ILE A 540 37.74 14.96 9.53
N SER A 541 37.59 15.51 8.30
CA SER A 541 38.42 16.63 7.85
C SER A 541 38.09 17.95 8.59
N GLU A 542 36.84 18.13 9.00
CA GLU A 542 36.43 19.27 9.83
C GLU A 542 36.89 19.12 11.28
N ILE A 543 36.82 17.92 11.85
CA ILE A 543 37.32 17.63 13.21
C ILE A 543 38.86 17.77 13.26
N GLY A 544 39.58 17.33 12.22
CA GLY A 544 41.02 17.53 12.10
C GLY A 544 41.43 19.01 11.94
N ARG A 545 40.60 19.83 11.29
CA ARG A 545 40.80 21.29 11.19
C ARG A 545 40.60 21.98 12.54
N VAL A 546 39.58 21.60 13.30
CA VAL A 546 39.32 22.16 14.64
C VAL A 546 40.41 21.77 15.64
N LEU A 547 40.90 20.53 15.59
CA LEU A 547 42.01 20.06 16.44
C LEU A 547 43.36 20.65 16.03
N GLY A 548 43.60 20.87 14.73
CA GLY A 548 44.82 21.53 14.24
C GLY A 548 44.92 23.01 14.66
N HIS A 549 43.80 23.73 14.69
CA HIS A 549 43.76 25.11 15.18
C HIS A 549 44.07 25.27 16.68
N LEU A 550 43.94 24.20 17.47
CA LEU A 550 44.25 24.21 18.91
C LEU A 550 45.74 23.98 19.24
N PHE A 551 46.53 23.43 18.31
CA PHE A 551 47.89 22.95 18.62
C PHE A 551 49.04 23.52 17.79
N THR A 552 48.79 24.27 16.72
CA THR A 552 49.89 24.90 15.96
C THR A 552 49.55 26.32 15.52
N ASN A 553 50.28 27.28 16.10
CA ASN A 553 50.21 28.70 15.75
C ASN A 553 51.06 28.98 14.48
N ARG A 554 50.75 28.29 13.38
CA ARG A 554 51.27 28.61 12.04
C ARG A 554 50.09 28.89 11.12
N THR A 555 49.84 30.17 10.90
CA THR A 555 49.00 30.65 9.81
C THR A 555 49.74 30.48 8.49
N GLU A 556 49.72 29.27 7.93
CA GLU A 556 49.92 29.12 6.49
C GLU A 556 48.63 29.56 5.81
N LYS A 557 48.71 30.66 5.05
CA LYS A 557 47.68 31.06 4.09
C LYS A 557 47.40 29.85 3.19
N PRO A 558 46.15 29.53 2.84
CA PRO A 558 45.89 28.47 1.88
C PRO A 558 46.61 28.83 0.58
N ASP A 559 47.49 27.94 0.12
CA ASP A 559 48.12 28.04 -1.19
C ASP A 559 47.04 28.40 -2.21
N GLN A 560 47.16 29.60 -2.78
CA GLN A 560 46.35 30.01 -3.91
C GLN A 560 46.47 28.93 -4.97
N PRO A 561 45.37 28.48 -5.59
CA PRO A 561 45.45 27.36 -6.50
C PRO A 561 46.32 27.75 -7.69
N PHE A 562 47.24 26.86 -8.07
CA PHE A 562 47.98 26.83 -9.34
C PHE A 562 47.11 27.10 -10.60
N MET A 563 45.79 27.07 -10.44
CA MET A 563 44.75 27.40 -11.41
C MET A 563 44.76 28.85 -11.92
N ILE A 564 45.24 29.82 -11.13
CA ILE A 564 45.12 31.26 -11.47
C ILE A 564 46.35 31.77 -12.23
N GLU A 565 47.54 31.25 -11.94
CA GLU A 565 48.79 31.75 -12.52
C GLU A 565 49.06 31.21 -13.94
N ASN A 566 48.48 30.05 -14.30
CA ASN A 566 48.61 29.41 -15.62
C ASN A 566 47.28 28.76 -16.08
N ALA A 567 46.18 29.52 -16.09
CA ALA A 567 44.84 29.02 -16.44
C ALA A 567 44.78 28.35 -17.83
N ASP A 568 45.52 28.89 -18.81
CA ASP A 568 45.57 28.34 -20.17
C ASP A 568 46.34 27.02 -20.25
N LEU A 569 47.41 26.85 -19.48
CA LEU A 569 48.15 25.59 -19.40
C LEU A 569 47.26 24.50 -18.80
N PHE A 570 46.58 24.80 -17.68
CA PHE A 570 45.66 23.87 -17.04
C PHE A 570 44.52 23.46 -17.99
N ARG A 571 43.97 24.40 -18.75
CA ARG A 571 42.95 24.14 -19.76
C ARG A 571 43.45 23.17 -20.84
N GLN A 572 44.63 23.41 -21.41
CA GLN A 572 45.21 22.55 -22.45
C GLN A 572 45.48 21.13 -21.93
N VAL A 573 46.10 21.02 -20.75
CA VAL A 573 46.32 19.73 -20.08
C VAL A 573 45.00 19.02 -19.84
N LYS A 574 43.97 19.73 -19.36
CA LYS A 574 42.69 19.10 -19.03
C LYS A 574 41.91 18.65 -20.26
N LEU A 575 42.01 19.36 -21.37
CA LEU A 575 41.44 18.97 -22.66
C LEU A 575 42.07 17.67 -23.16
N ARG A 576 43.41 17.65 -23.28
CA ARG A 576 44.16 16.50 -23.82
C ARG A 576 44.02 15.25 -22.94
N THR A 577 44.04 15.40 -21.62
CA THR A 577 43.77 14.29 -20.69
C THR A 577 42.33 13.77 -20.75
N SER A 578 41.33 14.65 -20.91
CA SER A 578 39.93 14.24 -21.05
C SER A 578 39.66 13.52 -22.38
N GLU A 579 40.30 13.94 -23.47
CA GLU A 579 40.24 13.27 -24.77
C GLU A 579 40.90 11.88 -24.73
N ALA A 580 42.05 11.76 -24.08
CA ALA A 580 42.71 10.48 -23.83
C ALA A 580 41.84 9.53 -22.99
N ALA A 581 41.16 10.06 -21.97
CA ALA A 581 40.23 9.29 -21.14
C ALA A 581 39.04 8.75 -21.96
N ILE A 582 38.42 9.57 -22.81
CA ILE A 582 37.32 9.14 -23.68
C ILE A 582 37.80 8.04 -24.64
N LYS A 583 38.98 8.20 -25.25
CA LYS A 583 39.58 7.20 -26.15
C LYS A 583 39.79 5.86 -25.45
N ALA A 584 40.34 5.88 -24.23
CA ALA A 584 40.57 4.68 -23.44
C ALA A 584 39.28 3.99 -23.01
N ILE A 585 38.25 4.76 -22.61
CA ILE A 585 36.94 4.23 -22.23
C ILE A 585 36.24 3.59 -23.43
N ARG A 586 36.29 4.23 -24.61
CA ARG A 586 35.72 3.67 -25.85
C ARG A 586 36.37 2.34 -26.24
N ALA A 587 37.69 2.21 -26.07
CA ALA A 587 38.42 0.97 -26.36
C ALA A 587 38.02 -0.21 -25.45
N HIS A 588 37.54 0.06 -24.23
CA HIS A 588 37.11 -0.96 -23.26
C HIS A 588 35.59 -1.14 -23.20
N MET A 589 34.86 -0.58 -24.17
CA MET A 589 33.41 -0.65 -24.22
C MET A 589 32.95 -2.00 -24.79
N ASN A 590 32.05 -2.68 -24.10
CA ASN A 590 31.39 -3.92 -24.52
C ASN A 590 29.87 -3.81 -24.30
N ASP A 591 29.08 -4.74 -24.85
CA ASP A 591 27.62 -4.67 -24.75
C ASP A 591 27.10 -4.69 -23.30
N GLY A 592 27.84 -5.29 -22.38
CA GLY A 592 27.50 -5.33 -20.95
C GLY A 592 27.74 -4.01 -20.19
N ASN A 593 28.74 -3.22 -20.58
CA ASN A 593 29.16 -2.00 -19.87
C ASN A 593 28.82 -0.70 -20.63
N ARG A 594 28.37 -0.82 -21.89
CA ARG A 594 28.09 0.29 -22.81
C ARG A 594 27.27 1.42 -22.20
N PRO A 595 26.16 1.18 -21.47
CA PRO A 595 25.36 2.30 -20.96
C PRO A 595 26.06 3.07 -19.84
N VAL A 596 26.87 2.38 -19.05
CA VAL A 596 27.69 2.96 -17.98
C VAL A 596 28.85 3.73 -18.60
N ALA A 597 29.49 3.16 -19.64
CA ALA A 597 30.56 3.80 -20.39
C ALA A 597 30.11 5.12 -21.04
N LEU A 598 28.95 5.12 -21.71
CA LEU A 598 28.36 6.33 -22.28
C LEU A 598 28.08 7.40 -21.22
N SER A 599 27.64 7.00 -20.02
CA SER A 599 27.39 7.94 -18.91
C SER A 599 28.67 8.62 -18.41
N VAL A 600 29.79 7.90 -18.38
CA VAL A 600 31.09 8.44 -17.97
C VAL A 600 31.68 9.30 -19.08
N ILE A 601 31.58 8.86 -20.34
CA ILE A 601 31.98 9.65 -21.52
C ILE A 601 31.23 10.99 -21.54
N ALA A 602 29.92 11.01 -21.30
CA ALA A 602 29.14 12.25 -21.26
C ALA A 602 29.64 13.24 -20.19
N LYS A 603 30.18 12.77 -19.05
CA LYS A 603 30.80 13.64 -18.03
C LYS A 603 32.09 14.27 -18.55
N TYR A 604 32.93 13.51 -19.26
CA TYR A 604 34.15 14.04 -19.86
C TYR A 604 33.87 15.00 -21.03
N GLU A 605 32.92 14.66 -21.90
CA GLU A 605 32.48 15.52 -23.01
C GLU A 605 31.91 16.85 -22.48
N ARG A 606 31.17 16.85 -21.36
CA ARG A 606 30.72 18.09 -20.69
C ARG A 606 31.89 18.96 -20.21
N VAL A 607 32.91 18.34 -19.63
CA VAL A 607 34.12 19.06 -19.19
C VAL A 607 34.83 19.68 -20.39
N ILE A 608 34.97 18.92 -21.49
CA ILE A 608 35.57 19.42 -22.74
C ILE A 608 34.76 20.59 -23.31
N ALA A 609 33.43 20.47 -23.39
CA ALA A 609 32.55 21.53 -23.89
C ALA A 609 32.70 22.83 -23.07
N ARG A 610 32.68 22.74 -21.73
CA ARG A 610 32.88 23.89 -20.85
C ARG A 610 34.27 24.52 -20.99
N LEU A 611 35.31 23.70 -21.14
CA LEU A 611 36.68 24.19 -21.34
C LEU A 611 36.86 24.85 -22.71
N ARG A 612 36.14 24.40 -23.75
CA ARG A 612 36.16 25.03 -25.08
C ARG A 612 35.39 26.35 -25.08
N SER A 613 34.27 26.46 -24.36
CA SER A 613 33.45 27.68 -24.29
C SER A 613 33.98 28.78 -23.34
N TRP A 614 34.98 28.48 -22.51
CA TRP A 614 35.56 29.40 -21.50
C TRP A 614 35.94 30.80 -22.03
N ASN A 615 36.39 30.93 -23.28
CA ASN A 615 36.82 32.22 -23.85
C ASN A 615 35.68 33.06 -24.46
N GLN A 616 34.45 32.53 -24.56
CA GLN A 616 33.37 33.20 -25.30
C GLN A 616 32.49 34.14 -24.45
N GLY A 617 32.77 34.33 -23.16
CA GLY A 617 32.02 35.25 -22.30
C GLY A 617 30.53 34.92 -22.15
N LYS A 618 30.08 33.73 -22.57
CA LYS A 618 28.69 33.29 -22.46
C LYS A 618 28.35 32.97 -21.00
N THR A 619 27.42 33.72 -20.45
CA THR A 619 26.87 33.56 -19.09
C THR A 619 25.94 32.34 -18.95
N GLU A 620 25.44 31.80 -20.06
CA GLU A 620 24.55 30.62 -20.08
C GLU A 620 25.30 29.36 -20.50
N ASP A 621 25.03 28.23 -19.82
CA ASP A 621 25.66 26.92 -20.04
C ASP A 621 25.06 26.24 -21.30
N PRO A 622 25.73 26.27 -22.47
CA PRO A 622 25.16 25.81 -23.74
C PRO A 622 24.74 24.33 -23.69
N PHE A 623 25.44 23.55 -22.86
CA PHE A 623 25.14 22.16 -22.61
C PHE A 623 23.73 21.93 -22.03
N ASN A 624 23.25 22.78 -21.12
CA ASN A 624 21.94 22.59 -20.50
C ASN A 624 20.81 22.94 -21.48
N GLN A 625 21.03 23.95 -22.34
CA GLN A 625 20.07 24.33 -23.39
C GLN A 625 19.95 23.23 -24.45
N GLU A 626 21.07 22.75 -24.99
CA GLU A 626 21.07 21.64 -25.96
C GLU A 626 20.49 20.36 -25.35
N LYS A 627 20.77 20.10 -24.07
CA LYS A 627 20.19 18.96 -23.35
C LYS A 627 18.67 19.10 -23.24
N LEU A 628 18.17 20.28 -22.92
CA LEU A 628 16.73 20.55 -22.82
C LEU A 628 16.04 20.33 -24.16
N GLU A 629 16.60 20.85 -25.25
CA GLU A 629 16.08 20.67 -26.61
C GLU A 629 15.99 19.18 -26.98
N LEU A 630 17.07 18.43 -26.76
CA LEU A 630 17.09 16.98 -27.02
C LEU A 630 16.16 16.19 -26.09
N GLN A 631 15.91 16.66 -24.87
CA GLN A 631 14.89 16.08 -23.98
C GLN A 631 13.48 16.32 -24.51
N MET A 632 13.20 17.50 -25.07
CA MET A 632 11.91 17.80 -25.69
C MET A 632 11.68 16.96 -26.95
N VAL A 633 12.70 16.77 -27.79
CA VAL A 633 12.66 15.83 -28.94
C VAL A 633 12.34 14.41 -28.46
N ALA A 634 13.00 13.95 -27.40
CA ALA A 634 12.73 12.63 -26.82
C ALA A 634 11.29 12.50 -26.31
N ILE A 635 10.77 13.50 -25.61
CA ILE A 635 9.39 13.52 -25.07
C ILE A 635 8.37 13.49 -26.21
N GLN A 636 8.58 14.28 -27.26
CA GLN A 636 7.69 14.30 -28.41
C GLN A 636 7.65 12.95 -29.12
N GLU A 637 8.81 12.31 -29.30
CA GLU A 637 8.87 10.98 -29.91
C GLU A 637 8.20 9.90 -29.05
N GLN A 638 8.29 10.00 -27.72
CA GLN A 638 7.55 9.11 -26.82
C GLN A 638 6.04 9.27 -27.01
N ARG A 639 5.53 10.50 -27.15
CA ARG A 639 4.10 10.77 -27.41
C ARG A 639 3.66 10.17 -28.75
N ASN A 640 4.44 10.40 -29.80
CA ASN A 640 4.18 9.86 -31.14
C ASN A 640 4.12 8.33 -31.11
N THR A 641 5.09 7.68 -30.45
CA THR A 641 5.14 6.21 -30.35
C THR A 641 3.94 5.65 -29.58
N VAL A 642 3.55 6.27 -28.45
CA VAL A 642 2.38 5.83 -27.68
C VAL A 642 1.09 5.99 -28.50
N GLN A 643 0.99 7.07 -29.29
CA GLN A 643 -0.16 7.29 -30.16
C GLN A 643 -0.23 6.25 -31.28
N GLN A 644 0.89 5.96 -31.95
CA GLN A 644 0.98 4.92 -32.99
C GLN A 644 0.63 3.54 -32.46
N LEU A 645 1.17 3.16 -31.30
CA LEU A 645 0.85 1.87 -30.66
C LEU A 645 -0.65 1.75 -30.33
N TYR A 646 -1.31 2.87 -30.01
CA TYR A 646 -2.74 2.90 -29.73
C TYR A 646 -3.58 2.79 -31.02
N GLU A 647 -3.20 3.52 -32.07
CA GLU A 647 -3.86 3.50 -33.38
C GLU A 647 -3.74 2.14 -34.07
N ASN A 648 -2.59 1.47 -33.94
CA ASN A 648 -2.34 0.12 -34.47
C ASN A 648 -3.04 -0.99 -33.65
N GLY A 649 -3.69 -0.64 -32.53
CA GLY A 649 -4.34 -1.61 -31.65
C GLY A 649 -3.38 -2.48 -30.81
N GLU A 650 -2.09 -2.14 -30.75
CA GLU A 650 -1.08 -2.87 -29.98
C GLU A 650 -1.18 -2.62 -28.47
N ILE A 651 -1.72 -1.46 -28.07
CA ILE A 651 -2.01 -1.12 -26.67
C ILE A 651 -3.47 -0.67 -26.47
N ASN A 652 -4.04 -0.98 -25.31
CA ASN A 652 -5.38 -0.52 -24.95
C ASN A 652 -5.35 0.89 -24.33
N ARG A 653 -6.55 1.49 -24.18
CA ARG A 653 -6.72 2.86 -23.65
C ARG A 653 -6.11 3.06 -22.27
N ASP A 654 -6.16 2.06 -21.40
CA ASP A 654 -5.62 2.14 -20.04
C ASP A 654 -4.09 2.15 -20.02
N VAL A 655 -3.46 1.31 -20.84
CA VAL A 655 -1.99 1.32 -21.01
C VAL A 655 -1.53 2.63 -21.64
N ALA A 656 -2.23 3.13 -22.66
CA ALA A 656 -1.93 4.43 -23.26
C ALA A 656 -2.05 5.58 -22.23
N ALA A 657 -3.09 5.57 -21.38
CA ALA A 657 -3.26 6.58 -20.34
C ALA A 657 -2.12 6.57 -19.30
N LYS A 658 -1.67 5.39 -18.88
CA LYS A 658 -0.53 5.24 -17.96
C LYS A 658 0.78 5.75 -18.58
N LEU A 659 1.05 5.38 -19.84
CA LEU A 659 2.25 5.84 -20.55
C LEU A 659 2.24 7.37 -20.74
N ARG A 660 1.08 7.96 -21.05
CA ARG A 660 0.93 9.43 -21.12
C ARG A 660 1.17 10.12 -19.78
N ARG A 661 0.69 9.56 -18.66
CA ARG A 661 1.01 10.09 -17.32
C ARG A 661 2.51 10.03 -17.04
N PHE A 662 3.15 8.91 -17.36
CA PHE A 662 4.60 8.78 -17.22
C PHE A 662 5.36 9.83 -18.04
N ILE A 663 4.95 10.09 -19.28
CA ILE A 663 5.55 11.15 -20.12
C ILE A 663 5.38 12.52 -19.46
N ASN A 664 4.18 12.85 -18.96
CA ASN A 664 3.91 14.12 -18.30
C ASN A 664 4.75 14.30 -17.02
N ASP A 665 4.94 13.23 -16.23
CA ASP A 665 5.77 13.26 -15.03
C ASP A 665 7.25 13.52 -15.38
N VAL A 666 7.74 12.91 -16.47
CA VAL A 666 9.10 13.13 -16.99
C VAL A 666 9.26 14.57 -17.49
N GLU A 667 8.30 15.08 -18.26
CA GLU A 667 8.29 16.44 -18.78
C GLU A 667 8.26 17.48 -17.65
N ALA A 668 7.41 17.30 -16.64
CA ALA A 668 7.36 18.16 -15.46
C ALA A 668 8.70 18.19 -14.70
N THR A 669 9.40 17.05 -14.66
CA THR A 669 10.74 16.97 -14.04
C THR A 669 11.80 17.67 -14.88
N VAL A 670 11.71 17.60 -16.20
CA VAL A 670 12.62 18.30 -17.12
C VAL A 670 12.44 19.82 -17.00
N LEU A 671 11.20 20.31 -17.06
CA LEU A 671 10.86 21.73 -16.96
C LEU A 671 11.15 22.38 -15.60
N LYS A 672 11.22 21.57 -14.53
CA LYS A 672 11.59 22.07 -13.19
C LYS A 672 13.10 22.21 -12.99
N ASN A 673 13.90 21.52 -13.81
CA ASN A 673 15.36 21.52 -13.73
C ASN A 673 16.04 22.36 -14.83
N SER A 674 15.27 22.85 -15.80
CA SER A 674 15.63 23.95 -16.71
C SER A 674 15.38 25.29 -16.04
#